data_AF-A0AAU9WG89-F1
#
_entry.id   AF-A0AAU9WG89-F1
#
_cell.length_a   1.000
_cell.length_b   1.000
_cell.length_c   1.000
_cell.angle_alpha   90.00
_cell.angle_beta   90.00
_cell.angle_gamma   90.00
#
_symmetry.space_group_name_H-M   'P 1'
#
loop_
_entity.id
_entity.type
_entity.pdbx_description
1 polymer ?
#
loop_
_entity_poly.entity_id
_entity_poly.type
_entity_poly.pdbx_seq_one_letter_code
_entity_poly.pdbx_strand_id
1 'polypeptide(L)'
;MSKISVVANSLFEGDIKLSPFDLRFVDTREEGDVDGELAPSRQKRNANRNRMVLWQDKVVPYKFDSSLPADYQIAVHEAMDEFRKHTCLKFVERTKEPNWLLFVKKDGCWSSVGKKYWRVNYGQDVSLGNGCNHKGTIMHEIMHAVGFWHEQSRPDRNQYVEVLWENIVEGEAHNFNKYDRGKIDTLQVPYDYDSIMHYGTNGFSKNGKPTLRSIRDPSRSLGQRNGFTALDIQEINALYECGSNSSKPGWSSWSEYGPCSSRCRKTRQRFCASANKDVDCPGQSYGVETEEVACTDQECKAPIDGHWGRWSAWSTCSKTCGNGTKVRSRQCDDPTPANSGKLCSGDDKQQAACIKGRCGLGPHDCDFDFEEDGFCRWSNVQVYSSDRFKWQRGSGATPSSSTGPSADHTTGAGSYLYVEASSPAQEGDQARLLSEQFPATQGRCLSFWYHMYGSSTGTLNVLILDKDGTSNLAWSKSGDQGDQWREAKLTLESKVEFKVAIEAIRGNSFRGDIGLDDIRLTEGPCSKFHTSLCFHIFLLTVEEVGCFKDNTKDRVFPTMLKNLRPEIDWYHLEKTIQKCALLTKQHGYQASSSLYCECDLCWLEVRKRKTAPEVFAIQFYAECWSGDISKVKYDRWGAADKSKCPFGVGAARINAVYRLLS
;
A
#
# COMPACT_ATOMS: atom_id res chain seq x y z
N MET A 1 -0.22 15.34 26.29
CA MET A 1 1.14 15.74 25.86
C MET A 1 2.04 14.52 25.90
N SER A 2 2.24 13.86 24.76
CA SER A 2 3.25 12.82 24.59
C SER A 2 3.83 12.99 23.19
N LYS A 3 5.16 13.00 23.14
CA LYS A 3 6.00 13.41 22.03
C LYS A 3 5.81 12.49 20.83
N ILE A 4 5.35 13.04 19.71
CA ILE A 4 5.67 12.52 18.38
C ILE A 4 7.11 12.96 18.12
N SER A 5 8.02 11.98 18.14
CA SER A 5 9.44 12.14 17.89
C SER A 5 9.75 11.52 16.53
N VAL A 6 10.60 12.22 15.78
CA VAL A 6 11.30 11.82 14.54
C VAL A 6 10.52 11.97 13.23
N VAL A 7 10.46 13.20 12.69
CA VAL A 7 10.60 13.41 11.24
C VAL A 7 12.08 13.70 11.00
N ALA A 8 12.82 12.72 10.47
CA ALA A 8 14.17 12.93 9.98
C ALA A 8 14.09 13.82 8.72
N ASN A 9 14.86 14.91 8.69
CA ASN A 9 15.25 15.69 7.50
C ASN A 9 14.43 15.45 6.21
N SER A 10 13.18 15.94 6.10
CA SER A 10 12.45 15.82 4.84
C SER A 10 13.01 16.80 3.80
N LEU A 11 13.79 16.25 2.86
CA LEU A 11 14.13 16.92 1.61
C LEU A 11 12.87 16.92 0.74
N PHE A 12 12.57 18.05 0.11
CA PHE A 12 11.44 18.15 -0.81
C PHE A 12 11.83 17.53 -2.13
N GLU A 13 10.92 16.80 -2.76
CA GLU A 13 11.24 16.05 -3.97
C GLU A 13 12.52 15.20 -3.79
N GLY A 14 12.79 14.70 -2.58
CA GLY A 14 13.89 13.77 -2.28
C GLY A 14 15.28 14.36 -2.11
N ASP A 15 15.63 15.40 -2.85
CA ASP A 15 16.97 15.99 -2.91
C ASP A 15 16.97 17.53 -2.92
N ILE A 16 15.82 18.17 -2.73
CA ILE A 16 15.73 19.63 -2.66
C ILE A 16 15.65 20.10 -1.21
N LYS A 17 16.67 20.85 -0.78
CA LYS A 17 16.64 21.54 0.51
C LYS A 17 15.85 22.84 0.40
N LEU A 18 14.63 22.83 0.94
CA LEU A 18 13.81 24.04 1.03
C LEU A 18 14.24 24.94 2.19
N SER A 19 14.37 26.23 1.91
CA SER A 19 14.39 27.25 2.95
C SER A 19 12.97 27.60 3.42
N PRO A 20 12.81 28.27 4.57
CA PRO A 20 11.51 28.81 4.99
C PRO A 20 10.86 29.74 3.94
N PHE A 21 11.67 30.38 3.10
CA PHE A 21 11.17 31.17 1.98
C PHE A 21 10.56 30.26 0.90
N ASP A 22 11.28 29.19 0.52
CA ASP A 22 10.90 28.25 -0.54
C ASP A 22 9.63 27.45 -0.17
N LEU A 23 9.42 27.15 1.12
CA LEU A 23 8.21 26.48 1.62
C LEU A 23 6.89 27.18 1.26
N ARG A 24 6.93 28.49 1.01
CA ARG A 24 5.73 29.26 0.62
C ARG A 24 5.34 29.04 -0.85
N PHE A 25 6.22 28.45 -1.63
CA PHE A 25 6.11 28.30 -3.07
C PHE A 25 5.88 26.85 -3.49
N VAL A 26 6.15 25.87 -2.60
CA VAL A 26 5.89 24.46 -2.85
C VAL A 26 4.52 24.00 -2.31
N ASP A 27 4.11 22.82 -2.75
CA ASP A 27 2.86 22.13 -2.44
C ASP A 27 3.26 20.80 -1.82
N THR A 28 3.07 20.73 -0.51
CA THR A 28 3.45 19.63 0.37
C THR A 28 2.25 18.79 0.78
N ARG A 29 1.14 18.88 0.03
CA ARG A 29 -0.07 18.10 0.31
C ARG A 29 0.10 16.65 -0.13
N GLU A 30 -0.43 15.73 0.66
CA GLU A 30 -0.40 14.28 0.36
C GLU A 30 -1.56 13.84 -0.54
N GLU A 31 -2.50 14.73 -0.84
CA GLU A 31 -3.67 14.42 -1.67
C GLU A 31 -3.31 14.22 -3.17
N GLY A 32 -2.06 14.45 -3.57
CA GLY A 32 -1.56 14.30 -4.94
C GLY A 32 -1.82 15.52 -5.82
N ASP A 33 -1.75 15.35 -7.14
CA ASP A 33 -2.05 16.43 -8.10
C ASP A 33 -3.48 16.97 -7.88
N VAL A 34 -3.61 18.29 -7.70
CA VAL A 34 -4.92 18.95 -7.58
C VAL A 34 -4.99 20.08 -8.59
N ASP A 35 -5.75 19.86 -9.66
CA ASP A 35 -6.04 20.89 -10.66
C ASP A 35 -7.34 21.63 -10.26
N GLY A 36 -7.21 22.73 -9.53
CA GLY A 36 -8.34 23.57 -9.10
C GLY A 36 -7.90 24.60 -8.05
N GLU A 37 -8.60 25.77 -7.99
CA GLU A 37 -8.22 27.01 -7.28
C GLU A 37 -7.42 26.82 -5.98
N LEU A 38 -6.10 26.62 -6.11
CA LEU A 38 -5.20 26.87 -5.01
C LEU A 38 -5.09 28.38 -4.86
N ALA A 39 -5.26 28.82 -3.61
CA ALA A 39 -5.29 30.23 -3.23
C ALA A 39 -4.24 31.08 -4.01
N PRO A 40 -4.51 32.39 -4.27
CA PRO A 40 -3.74 33.24 -5.19
C PRO A 40 -2.23 33.38 -4.96
N SER A 41 -1.69 32.76 -3.90
CA SER A 41 -0.37 33.04 -3.33
C SER A 41 0.67 31.93 -3.47
N ARG A 42 0.43 30.77 -4.11
CA ARG A 42 1.41 29.66 -4.17
C ARG A 42 1.89 29.43 -5.61
N GLN A 43 3.20 29.27 -5.81
CA GLN A 43 3.83 29.31 -7.15
C GLN A 43 4.91 28.22 -7.26
N LYS A 44 4.67 27.16 -8.00
CA LYS A 44 5.71 26.16 -8.35
C LYS A 44 6.12 26.28 -9.82
N ARG A 45 7.38 25.95 -10.22
CA ARG A 45 7.95 26.19 -11.58
C ARG A 45 9.13 25.25 -11.93
N ASN A 46 9.34 24.90 -13.22
CA ASN A 46 10.46 24.03 -13.68
C ASN A 46 11.82 24.76 -13.69
N ALA A 47 11.93 25.84 -14.46
CA ALA A 47 13.02 26.81 -14.31
C ALA A 47 12.59 27.94 -13.36
N ASN A 48 13.51 28.43 -12.51
CA ASN A 48 13.17 29.50 -11.59
C ASN A 48 12.99 30.84 -12.32
N ARG A 49 11.73 31.18 -12.57
CA ARG A 49 11.34 32.44 -13.18
C ARG A 49 11.52 33.66 -12.26
N ASN A 50 11.71 33.48 -10.94
CA ASN A 50 12.20 34.56 -10.10
C ASN A 50 13.68 34.80 -10.41
N ARG A 51 13.96 35.72 -11.33
CA ARG A 51 15.33 36.02 -11.76
C ARG A 51 16.22 36.56 -10.63
N MET A 52 15.67 36.92 -9.47
CA MET A 52 16.45 37.28 -8.27
C MET A 52 17.26 36.11 -7.70
N VAL A 53 16.82 34.87 -7.92
CA VAL A 53 17.52 33.66 -7.45
C VAL A 53 18.50 33.12 -8.49
N LEU A 54 18.69 33.78 -9.63
CA LEU A 54 19.72 33.37 -10.58
C LEU A 54 21.07 33.92 -10.16
N TRP A 55 22.12 33.26 -10.63
CA TRP A 55 23.47 33.82 -10.64
C TRP A 55 23.54 34.84 -11.79
N GLN A 56 22.95 36.01 -11.57
CA GLN A 56 22.60 36.98 -12.63
C GLN A 56 23.80 37.49 -13.46
N ASP A 57 24.99 37.52 -12.87
CA ASP A 57 26.27 37.86 -13.52
C ASP A 57 26.91 36.66 -14.25
N LYS A 58 26.22 35.51 -14.25
CA LYS A 58 26.64 34.23 -14.82
C LYS A 58 27.89 33.65 -14.15
N VAL A 59 28.29 34.20 -13.00
CA VAL A 59 29.41 33.73 -12.19
C VAL A 59 28.87 32.99 -10.98
N VAL A 60 29.31 31.76 -10.79
CA VAL A 60 28.93 30.87 -9.68
C VAL A 60 30.18 30.63 -8.83
N PRO A 61 30.40 31.43 -7.77
CA PRO A 61 31.51 31.20 -6.86
C PRO A 61 31.30 29.88 -6.10
N TYR A 62 32.36 29.12 -5.86
CA TYR A 62 32.30 27.88 -5.09
C TYR A 62 33.46 27.73 -4.10
N LYS A 63 33.26 26.85 -3.11
CA LYS A 63 34.29 26.42 -2.17
C LYS A 63 34.06 24.94 -1.79
N PHE A 64 35.14 24.24 -1.49
CA PHE A 64 35.08 22.91 -0.86
C PHE A 64 35.21 23.04 0.65
N ASP A 65 34.32 22.36 1.37
CA ASP A 65 34.51 22.13 2.80
C ASP A 65 35.61 21.09 3.03
N SER A 66 36.31 21.18 4.16
CA SER A 66 37.37 20.24 4.53
C SER A 66 36.88 18.80 4.66
N SER A 67 35.58 18.58 4.86
CA SER A 67 34.96 17.26 4.91
C SER A 67 34.86 16.55 3.56
N LEU A 68 35.01 17.27 2.44
CA LEU A 68 34.81 16.72 1.10
C LEU A 68 36.09 16.04 0.57
N PRO A 69 36.07 14.72 0.29
CA PRO A 69 37.24 13.99 -0.20
C PRO A 69 37.77 14.46 -1.56
N ALA A 70 39.04 14.19 -1.86
CA ALA A 70 39.68 14.63 -3.10
C ALA A 70 39.03 14.05 -4.37
N ASP A 71 38.59 12.80 -4.34
CA ASP A 71 37.88 12.16 -5.47
C ASP A 71 36.53 12.85 -5.76
N TYR A 72 35.83 13.32 -4.73
CA TYR A 72 34.61 14.12 -4.89
C TYR A 72 34.92 15.48 -5.50
N GLN A 73 36.00 16.14 -5.07
CA GLN A 73 36.43 17.42 -5.64
C GLN A 73 36.76 17.30 -7.14
N ILE A 74 37.44 16.20 -7.55
CA ILE A 74 37.70 15.90 -8.96
C ILE A 74 36.39 15.76 -9.73
N ALA A 75 35.44 14.95 -9.24
CA ALA A 75 34.15 14.77 -9.89
C ALA A 75 33.33 16.07 -9.96
N VAL A 76 33.43 16.96 -8.96
CA VAL A 76 32.82 18.30 -9.00
C VAL A 76 33.44 19.16 -10.09
N HIS A 77 34.77 19.14 -10.25
CA HIS A 77 35.42 19.86 -11.33
C HIS A 77 34.98 19.34 -12.71
N GLU A 78 34.92 18.02 -12.90
CA GLU A 78 34.42 17.42 -14.13
C GLU A 78 32.97 17.82 -14.44
N ALA A 79 32.11 17.87 -13.42
CA ALA A 79 30.73 18.33 -13.59
C ALA A 79 30.66 19.82 -13.98
N MET A 80 31.44 20.68 -13.32
CA MET A 80 31.53 22.11 -13.67
C MET A 80 32.08 22.32 -15.08
N ASP A 81 32.99 21.47 -15.55
CA ASP A 81 33.51 21.51 -16.91
C ASP A 81 32.43 21.25 -17.97
N GLU A 82 31.48 20.36 -17.71
CA GLU A 82 30.34 20.16 -18.62
C GLU A 82 29.48 21.42 -18.74
N PHE A 83 29.21 22.12 -17.63
CA PHE A 83 28.52 23.41 -17.68
C PHE A 83 29.35 24.47 -18.43
N ARG A 84 30.66 24.56 -18.19
CA ARG A 84 31.55 25.52 -18.88
C ARG A 84 31.59 25.27 -20.39
N LYS A 85 31.56 24.01 -20.80
CA LYS A 85 31.64 23.59 -22.19
C LYS A 85 30.37 23.90 -22.98
N HIS A 86 29.21 23.74 -22.34
CA HIS A 86 27.92 23.79 -23.01
C HIS A 86 27.11 25.08 -22.74
N THR A 87 27.54 25.89 -21.78
CA THR A 87 26.81 27.09 -21.33
C THR A 87 27.73 28.29 -21.09
N CYS A 88 27.16 29.44 -20.78
CA CYS A 88 27.88 30.66 -20.43
C CYS A 88 28.14 30.82 -18.93
N LEU A 89 27.79 29.83 -18.10
CA LEU A 89 28.04 29.86 -16.66
C LEU A 89 29.52 29.67 -16.36
N LYS A 90 30.05 30.50 -15.47
CA LYS A 90 31.45 30.49 -15.05
C LYS A 90 31.54 30.10 -13.59
N PHE A 91 32.15 28.96 -13.32
CA PHE A 91 32.45 28.52 -11.95
C PHE A 91 33.83 29.03 -11.55
N VAL A 92 33.89 29.77 -10.44
CA VAL A 92 35.12 30.39 -9.93
C VAL A 92 35.34 30.02 -8.47
N GLU A 93 36.59 29.77 -8.09
CA GLU A 93 36.89 29.58 -6.68
C GLU A 93 36.64 30.88 -5.91
N ARG A 94 35.88 30.79 -4.83
CA ARG A 94 35.42 31.97 -4.09
C ARG A 94 36.59 32.69 -3.43
N THR A 95 36.62 34.01 -3.58
CA THR A 95 37.51 34.92 -2.85
C THR A 95 36.72 35.77 -1.87
N LYS A 96 35.97 36.76 -2.38
CA LYS A 96 35.27 37.80 -1.61
C LYS A 96 33.77 37.85 -1.89
N GLU A 97 33.27 37.00 -2.77
CA GLU A 97 31.88 37.01 -3.20
C GLU A 97 30.95 36.71 -2.02
N PRO A 98 29.82 37.44 -1.88
CA PRO A 98 28.94 37.34 -0.71
C PRO A 98 28.09 36.07 -0.71
N ASN A 99 27.94 35.39 -1.84
CA ASN A 99 27.22 34.13 -1.96
C ASN A 99 28.02 33.17 -2.83
N TRP A 100 28.04 31.90 -2.44
CA TRP A 100 28.77 30.85 -3.14
C TRP A 100 28.11 29.50 -2.90
N LEU A 101 28.45 28.52 -3.72
CA LEU A 101 28.15 27.11 -3.47
C LEU A 101 29.21 26.51 -2.54
N LEU A 102 28.80 25.91 -1.44
CA LEU A 102 29.68 25.18 -0.53
C LEU A 102 29.44 23.68 -0.71
N PHE A 103 30.38 22.98 -1.33
CA PHE A 103 30.28 21.53 -1.49
C PHE A 103 30.71 20.85 -0.18
N VAL A 104 29.83 20.04 0.39
CA VAL A 104 29.98 19.42 1.71
C VAL A 104 29.69 17.93 1.65
N LYS A 105 30.31 17.14 2.53
CA LYS A 105 29.96 15.71 2.70
C LYS A 105 28.94 15.55 3.84
N LYS A 106 27.66 15.54 3.51
CA LYS A 106 26.55 15.24 4.44
C LYS A 106 25.75 14.04 3.94
N ASP A 107 24.76 13.59 4.72
CA ASP A 107 23.91 12.48 4.31
C ASP A 107 23.06 12.85 3.09
N GLY A 108 23.09 11.99 2.06
CA GLY A 108 22.37 12.17 0.80
C GLY A 108 23.05 13.11 -0.22
N CYS A 109 22.55 13.05 -1.45
CA CYS A 109 22.82 14.02 -2.50
C CYS A 109 21.67 15.04 -2.47
N TRP A 110 21.96 16.31 -2.28
CA TRP A 110 20.92 17.34 -2.28
C TRP A 110 21.48 18.75 -2.45
N SER A 111 20.62 19.63 -2.93
CA SER A 111 20.94 21.03 -3.18
C SER A 111 19.74 21.92 -2.92
N SER A 112 19.99 23.21 -2.78
CA SER A 112 18.91 24.20 -2.79
C SER A 112 18.68 24.71 -4.20
N VAL A 113 17.42 24.98 -4.57
CA VAL A 113 17.16 25.57 -5.89
C VAL A 113 17.50 27.06 -5.94
N GLY A 114 18.40 27.43 -6.86
CA GLY A 114 18.86 28.79 -7.13
C GLY A 114 19.72 29.43 -6.02
N LYS A 115 20.22 30.63 -6.31
CA LYS A 115 20.97 31.52 -5.41
C LYS A 115 20.10 32.05 -4.28
N LYS A 116 20.55 31.88 -3.03
CA LYS A 116 19.89 32.44 -1.84
C LYS A 116 20.22 33.93 -1.62
N TYR A 117 19.78 34.78 -2.55
CA TYR A 117 20.13 36.21 -2.64
C TYR A 117 19.78 37.05 -1.40
N TRP A 118 18.80 36.64 -0.60
CA TRP A 118 18.40 37.34 0.64
C TRP A 118 19.34 37.08 1.82
N ARG A 119 20.31 36.16 1.67
CA ARG A 119 21.38 35.92 2.64
C ARG A 119 22.64 36.63 2.17
N VAL A 120 23.33 37.31 3.07
CA VAL A 120 24.61 37.97 2.78
C VAL A 120 25.73 37.19 3.46
N ASN A 121 26.87 37.07 2.78
CA ASN A 121 28.03 36.28 3.22
C ASN A 121 27.65 34.83 3.59
N TYR A 122 26.93 34.17 2.68
CA TYR A 122 26.34 32.85 2.91
C TYR A 122 26.72 31.85 1.82
N GLY A 123 27.34 30.75 2.24
CA GLY A 123 27.57 29.57 1.42
C GLY A 123 26.36 28.66 1.48
N GLN A 124 25.71 28.44 0.33
CA GLN A 124 24.62 27.48 0.26
C GLN A 124 25.19 26.09 0.03
N ASP A 125 24.78 25.15 0.88
CA ASP A 125 25.30 23.79 0.83
C ASP A 125 24.84 23.07 -0.44
N VAL A 126 25.77 22.32 -1.03
CA VAL A 126 25.53 21.24 -1.98
C VAL A 126 26.08 19.97 -1.33
N SER A 127 25.20 19.08 -0.89
CA SER A 127 25.58 17.86 -0.19
C SER A 127 25.92 16.77 -1.19
N LEU A 128 27.11 16.21 -1.02
CA LEU A 128 27.58 15.03 -1.75
C LEU A 128 27.95 13.94 -0.74
N GLY A 129 26.94 13.21 -0.29
CA GLY A 129 27.08 12.06 0.59
C GLY A 129 27.70 10.83 -0.08
N ASN A 130 27.70 9.71 0.64
CA ASN A 130 28.25 8.46 0.13
C ASN A 130 27.52 8.03 -1.16
N GLY A 131 28.26 7.82 -2.25
CA GLY A 131 27.72 7.45 -3.56
C GLY A 131 27.33 8.62 -4.45
N CYS A 132 27.53 9.87 -4.01
CA CYS A 132 27.23 11.06 -4.81
C CYS A 132 28.41 11.53 -5.68
N ASN A 133 29.57 10.84 -5.67
CA ASN A 133 30.77 11.19 -6.44
C ASN A 133 30.72 10.79 -7.93
N HIS A 134 29.52 10.69 -8.49
CA HIS A 134 29.32 10.46 -9.92
C HIS A 134 29.05 11.78 -10.64
N LYS A 135 29.74 12.02 -11.77
CA LYS A 135 29.64 13.27 -12.54
C LYS A 135 28.19 13.70 -12.79
N GLY A 136 27.33 12.79 -13.25
CA GLY A 136 25.93 13.11 -13.54
C GLY A 136 25.09 13.45 -12.30
N THR A 137 25.33 12.78 -11.16
CA THR A 137 24.68 13.15 -9.89
C THR A 137 25.09 14.56 -9.47
N ILE A 138 26.37 14.90 -9.58
CA ILE A 138 26.85 16.25 -9.22
C ILE A 138 26.30 17.29 -10.20
N MET A 139 26.23 16.98 -11.50
CA MET A 139 25.61 17.85 -12.50
C MET A 139 24.16 18.16 -12.15
N HIS A 140 23.39 17.16 -11.71
CA HIS A 140 22.01 17.30 -11.23
C HIS A 140 21.93 18.26 -10.02
N GLU A 141 22.76 18.07 -9.00
CA GLU A 141 22.77 18.94 -7.81
C GLU A 141 23.18 20.39 -8.12
N ILE A 142 24.13 20.57 -9.05
CA ILE A 142 24.52 21.89 -9.54
C ILE A 142 23.37 22.49 -10.37
N MET A 143 22.65 21.70 -11.16
CA MET A 143 21.51 22.15 -11.95
C MET A 143 20.38 22.69 -11.05
N HIS A 144 20.14 22.07 -9.89
CA HIS A 144 19.32 22.68 -8.83
C HIS A 144 19.90 24.02 -8.37
N ALA A 145 21.17 24.06 -7.99
CA ALA A 145 21.81 25.27 -7.46
C ALA A 145 21.79 26.48 -8.43
N VAL A 146 21.76 26.22 -9.75
CA VAL A 146 21.65 27.26 -10.78
C VAL A 146 20.20 27.59 -11.14
N GLY A 147 19.21 26.89 -10.60
CA GLY A 147 17.81 27.34 -10.59
C GLY A 147 16.79 26.42 -11.24
N PHE A 148 17.11 25.14 -11.45
CA PHE A 148 16.17 24.17 -12.00
C PHE A 148 15.53 23.32 -10.91
N TRP A 149 14.28 22.95 -11.12
CA TRP A 149 13.60 21.93 -10.34
C TRP A 149 13.50 20.64 -11.17
N HIS A 150 12.69 19.67 -10.72
CA HIS A 150 12.56 18.41 -11.44
C HIS A 150 11.61 18.46 -12.63
N GLU A 151 11.96 17.70 -13.67
CA GLU A 151 11.22 17.61 -14.93
C GLU A 151 9.84 16.96 -14.73
N GLN A 152 9.73 15.92 -13.90
CA GLN A 152 8.44 15.22 -13.67
C GLN A 152 7.41 16.03 -12.88
N SER A 153 7.81 17.18 -12.34
CA SER A 153 6.93 18.08 -11.62
C SER A 153 6.37 19.18 -12.52
N ARG A 154 6.72 19.20 -13.81
CA ARG A 154 6.13 20.12 -14.80
C ARG A 154 4.59 20.06 -14.82
N PRO A 155 3.88 21.18 -15.11
CA PRO A 155 2.41 21.22 -15.16
C PRO A 155 1.81 20.36 -16.27
N ASP A 156 2.54 20.23 -17.37
CA ASP A 156 2.17 19.45 -18.54
C ASP A 156 2.63 17.99 -18.44
N ARG A 157 3.26 17.57 -17.32
CA ARG A 157 3.83 16.22 -17.18
C ARG A 157 2.82 15.09 -17.43
N ASN A 158 1.53 15.30 -17.10
CA ASN A 158 0.46 14.31 -17.32
C ASN A 158 0.14 14.06 -18.80
N GLN A 159 0.72 14.84 -19.72
CA GLN A 159 0.70 14.55 -21.16
C GLN A 159 1.76 13.51 -21.57
N TYR A 160 2.76 13.29 -20.72
CA TYR A 160 3.99 12.56 -21.06
C TYR A 160 4.20 11.33 -20.16
N VAL A 161 3.99 11.47 -18.86
CA VAL A 161 4.22 10.45 -17.83
C VAL A 161 3.00 10.27 -16.95
N GLU A 162 2.77 9.03 -16.49
CA GLU A 162 1.77 8.67 -15.51
C GLU A 162 2.45 8.40 -14.17
N VAL A 163 1.93 8.99 -13.10
CA VAL A 163 2.32 8.66 -11.73
C VAL A 163 1.45 7.52 -11.20
N LEU A 164 2.11 6.46 -10.76
CA LEU A 164 1.51 5.25 -10.18
C LEU A 164 1.46 5.39 -8.66
N TRP A 165 0.54 6.25 -8.21
CA TRP A 165 0.40 6.67 -6.82
C TRP A 165 0.31 5.52 -5.81
N GLU A 166 -0.25 4.37 -6.22
CA GLU A 166 -0.36 3.17 -5.39
C GLU A 166 0.99 2.57 -4.97
N ASN A 167 2.04 2.82 -5.73
CA ASN A 167 3.38 2.27 -5.50
C ASN A 167 4.26 3.21 -4.67
N ILE A 168 3.82 4.44 -4.42
CA ILE A 168 4.58 5.44 -3.65
C ILE A 168 4.50 5.11 -2.15
N VAL A 169 5.61 5.29 -1.44
CA VAL A 169 5.70 5.24 0.03
C VAL A 169 4.69 6.21 0.66
N GLU A 170 4.01 5.75 1.72
CA GLU A 170 3.05 6.59 2.44
C GLU A 170 3.75 7.81 3.04
N GLY A 171 3.21 9.02 2.81
CA GLY A 171 3.81 10.29 3.22
C GLY A 171 4.81 10.90 2.23
N GLU A 172 5.08 10.24 1.10
CA GLU A 172 5.99 10.74 0.06
C GLU A 172 5.26 11.16 -1.23
N ALA A 173 3.92 11.24 -1.21
CA ALA A 173 3.14 11.58 -2.40
C ALA A 173 3.40 13.03 -2.85
N HIS A 174 3.70 13.92 -1.91
CA HIS A 174 3.97 15.33 -2.20
C HIS A 174 5.16 15.57 -3.15
N ASN A 175 6.10 14.62 -3.24
CA ASN A 175 7.26 14.67 -4.14
C ASN A 175 6.88 14.54 -5.63
N PHE A 176 5.63 14.17 -5.92
CA PHE A 176 5.13 13.98 -7.28
C PHE A 176 4.14 15.07 -7.70
N ASN A 177 3.86 16.03 -6.82
CA ASN A 177 2.88 17.09 -7.07
C ASN A 177 3.37 18.06 -8.15
N LYS A 178 2.60 18.21 -9.22
CA LYS A 178 2.85 19.16 -10.31
C LYS A 178 2.97 20.62 -9.86
N TYR A 179 3.52 21.42 -10.77
CA TYR A 179 3.58 22.87 -10.67
C TYR A 179 2.28 23.56 -11.15
N ASP A 180 1.91 24.69 -10.54
CA ASP A 180 0.72 25.47 -10.93
C ASP A 180 0.88 26.13 -12.32
N ARG A 181 -0.14 25.99 -13.17
CA ARG A 181 -0.16 26.46 -14.57
C ARG A 181 0.10 27.95 -14.75
N GLY A 182 -0.20 28.79 -13.74
CA GLY A 182 -0.23 30.24 -13.93
C GLY A 182 1.13 30.96 -13.99
N LYS A 183 2.26 30.31 -13.69
CA LYS A 183 3.50 31.05 -13.34
C LYS A 183 4.81 30.49 -13.86
N ILE A 184 4.79 29.62 -14.87
CA ILE A 184 5.95 28.79 -15.22
C ILE A 184 6.62 29.31 -16.48
N ASP A 185 7.95 29.23 -16.45
CA ASP A 185 8.79 29.46 -17.60
C ASP A 185 9.33 28.09 -18.04
N THR A 186 8.64 27.43 -18.95
CA THR A 186 9.12 26.20 -19.60
C THR A 186 10.21 26.51 -20.63
N LEU A 187 10.58 27.78 -20.81
CA LEU A 187 11.54 28.26 -21.80
C LEU A 187 11.21 27.79 -23.23
N GLN A 188 9.95 27.39 -23.46
CA GLN A 188 9.45 26.76 -24.69
C GLN A 188 10.18 25.46 -25.07
N VAL A 189 10.74 24.75 -24.09
CA VAL A 189 11.39 23.46 -24.30
C VAL A 189 10.38 22.31 -24.12
N PRO A 190 10.29 21.37 -25.08
CA PRO A 190 9.46 20.17 -24.95
C PRO A 190 9.80 19.37 -23.68
N TYR A 191 8.87 18.53 -23.23
CA TYR A 191 9.15 17.63 -22.10
C TYR A 191 10.28 16.67 -22.44
N ASP A 192 11.27 16.58 -21.56
CA ASP A 192 12.46 15.77 -21.77
C ASP A 192 12.49 14.54 -20.85
N TYR A 193 12.09 13.39 -21.40
CA TYR A 193 12.14 12.11 -20.68
C TYR A 193 13.56 11.73 -20.21
N ASP A 194 14.59 12.22 -20.90
CA ASP A 194 15.99 11.92 -20.59
C ASP A 194 16.66 13.05 -19.82
N SER A 195 15.94 14.10 -19.41
CA SER A 195 16.54 15.18 -18.63
C SER A 195 17.25 14.62 -17.41
N ILE A 196 18.43 15.17 -17.12
CA ILE A 196 19.15 14.83 -15.90
C ILE A 196 18.35 15.22 -14.63
N MET A 197 17.34 16.09 -14.77
CA MET A 197 16.40 16.52 -13.74
C MET A 197 15.14 15.66 -13.67
N HIS A 198 15.04 14.56 -14.44
CA HIS A 198 13.90 13.66 -14.36
C HIS A 198 14.11 12.60 -13.27
N TYR A 199 13.05 12.29 -12.51
CA TYR A 199 13.00 11.15 -11.61
C TYR A 199 13.18 9.80 -12.30
N GLY A 200 13.77 8.87 -11.57
CA GLY A 200 13.82 7.47 -11.97
C GLY A 200 12.46 6.79 -11.87
N THR A 201 12.27 5.72 -12.65
CA THR A 201 11.04 4.91 -12.73
C THR A 201 10.52 4.44 -11.36
N ASN A 202 11.41 4.16 -10.40
CA ASN A 202 11.08 3.58 -9.10
C ASN A 202 11.26 4.57 -7.92
N GLY A 203 11.39 5.88 -8.17
CA GLY A 203 11.58 6.86 -7.10
C GLY A 203 10.49 6.71 -6.02
N PHE A 204 10.87 6.67 -4.73
CA PHE A 204 9.94 6.50 -3.61
C PHE A 204 9.02 5.27 -3.70
N SER A 205 9.45 4.18 -4.34
CA SER A 205 8.65 2.96 -4.43
C SER A 205 8.64 2.20 -3.09
N LYS A 206 7.44 1.83 -2.61
CA LYS A 206 7.28 1.00 -1.39
C LYS A 206 7.33 -0.50 -1.65
N ASN A 207 7.23 -0.92 -2.91
CA ASN A 207 7.05 -2.33 -3.29
C ASN A 207 7.96 -2.76 -4.46
N GLY A 208 8.98 -1.95 -4.78
CA GLY A 208 9.90 -2.21 -5.89
C GLY A 208 9.28 -2.07 -7.28
N LYS A 209 8.01 -1.67 -7.38
CA LYS A 209 7.32 -1.42 -8.67
C LYS A 209 7.47 0.04 -9.11
N PRO A 210 7.32 0.34 -10.41
CA PRO A 210 7.38 1.70 -10.93
C PRO A 210 6.41 2.66 -10.23
N THR A 211 6.89 3.84 -9.88
CA THR A 211 6.09 4.98 -9.41
C THR A 211 5.85 6.01 -10.52
N LEU A 212 6.68 6.01 -11.56
CA LEU A 212 6.56 6.83 -12.76
C LEU A 212 6.77 5.96 -14.00
N ARG A 213 5.93 6.14 -15.02
CA ARG A 213 6.14 5.54 -16.35
C ARG A 213 5.74 6.48 -17.48
N SER A 214 6.35 6.33 -18.64
CA SER A 214 5.89 7.03 -19.84
C SER A 214 4.53 6.50 -20.30
N ILE A 215 3.64 7.41 -20.68
CA ILE A 215 2.31 7.06 -21.22
C ILE A 215 2.44 6.43 -22.61
N ARG A 216 3.38 6.94 -23.42
CA ARG A 216 3.57 6.48 -24.81
C ARG A 216 4.35 5.17 -24.89
N ASP A 217 5.30 4.99 -23.99
CA ASP A 217 6.12 3.78 -23.91
C ASP A 217 6.34 3.38 -22.44
N PRO A 218 5.41 2.59 -21.87
CA PRO A 218 5.50 2.14 -20.49
C PRO A 218 6.77 1.34 -20.14
N SER A 219 7.49 0.83 -21.15
CA SER A 219 8.70 0.02 -20.94
C SER A 219 9.99 0.85 -20.86
N ARG A 220 9.91 2.14 -21.23
CA ARG A 220 11.05 3.06 -21.21
C ARG A 220 11.55 3.31 -19.79
N SER A 221 12.87 3.21 -19.62
CA SER A 221 13.56 3.64 -18.40
C SER A 221 13.61 5.17 -18.30
N LEU A 222 13.38 5.71 -17.11
CA LEU A 222 13.44 7.14 -16.80
C LEU A 222 14.54 7.44 -15.79
N GLY A 223 14.98 8.71 -15.73
CA GLY A 223 15.92 9.19 -14.72
C GLY A 223 17.38 8.82 -14.96
N GLN A 224 17.83 8.94 -16.22
CA GLN A 224 19.24 8.78 -16.57
C GLN A 224 20.14 9.77 -15.78
N ARG A 225 21.39 9.39 -15.54
CA ARG A 225 22.41 10.22 -14.87
C ARG A 225 23.75 10.19 -15.63
N ASN A 226 23.71 10.05 -16.95
CA ASN A 226 24.88 9.96 -17.81
C ASN A 226 25.44 11.35 -18.19
N GLY A 227 24.59 12.37 -18.25
CA GLY A 227 24.95 13.74 -18.58
C GLY A 227 23.76 14.56 -19.06
N PHE A 228 24.01 15.79 -19.53
CA PHE A 228 22.97 16.65 -20.09
C PHE A 228 22.45 16.12 -21.42
N THR A 229 21.15 16.25 -21.63
CA THR A 229 20.56 16.18 -22.96
C THR A 229 20.78 17.50 -23.71
N ALA A 230 20.45 17.53 -25.00
CA ALA A 230 20.41 18.78 -25.75
C ALA A 230 19.37 19.77 -25.20
N LEU A 231 18.28 19.26 -24.60
CA LEU A 231 17.20 20.08 -24.05
C LEU A 231 17.59 20.67 -22.68
N ASP A 232 18.29 19.92 -21.82
CA ASP A 232 18.88 20.46 -20.58
C ASP A 232 19.80 21.67 -20.89
N ILE A 233 20.67 21.52 -21.90
CA ILE A 233 21.58 22.59 -22.34
C ILE A 233 20.79 23.78 -22.88
N GLN A 234 19.76 23.53 -23.69
CA GLN A 234 18.89 24.59 -24.24
C GLN A 234 18.20 25.37 -23.12
N GLU A 235 17.68 24.67 -22.11
CA GLU A 235 17.04 25.30 -20.96
C GLU A 235 18.02 26.15 -20.15
N ILE A 236 19.23 25.65 -19.84
CA ILE A 236 20.23 26.44 -19.11
C ILE A 236 20.63 27.69 -19.92
N ASN A 237 20.85 27.54 -21.22
CA ASN A 237 21.25 28.63 -22.11
C ASN A 237 20.14 29.66 -22.33
N ALA A 238 18.87 29.23 -22.34
CA ALA A 238 17.72 30.12 -22.40
C ALA A 238 17.53 30.86 -21.07
N LEU A 239 17.70 30.16 -19.93
CA LEU A 239 17.59 30.76 -18.59
C LEU A 239 18.64 31.84 -18.34
N TYR A 240 19.87 31.61 -18.80
CA TYR A 240 21.03 32.50 -18.60
C TYR A 240 21.40 33.33 -19.83
N GLU A 241 20.60 33.29 -20.90
CA GLU A 241 20.80 34.03 -22.16
C GLU A 241 22.24 33.91 -22.70
N CYS A 242 22.68 32.67 -22.96
CA CYS A 242 24.06 32.39 -23.37
C CYS A 242 24.36 32.65 -24.86
N GLY A 243 23.33 32.91 -25.69
CA GLY A 243 23.45 33.10 -27.14
C GLY A 243 23.23 34.53 -27.66
N SER A 244 22.88 35.49 -26.81
CA SER A 244 22.73 36.89 -27.25
C SER A 244 24.09 37.57 -27.38
N ASN A 245 24.33 38.33 -28.47
CA ASN A 245 25.39 39.34 -28.58
C ASN A 245 25.15 40.49 -27.57
N SER A 246 25.09 40.18 -26.27
CA SER A 246 24.90 41.14 -25.20
C SER A 246 26.26 41.70 -24.77
N SER A 247 26.90 42.41 -25.70
CA SER A 247 28.00 43.33 -25.43
C SER A 247 27.51 44.65 -24.84
N LYS A 248 26.20 44.77 -24.52
CA LYS A 248 25.61 45.94 -23.87
C LYS A 248 25.36 45.65 -22.38
N PRO A 249 25.92 46.43 -21.45
CA PRO A 249 25.49 46.41 -20.05
C PRO A 249 24.02 46.87 -19.96
N GLY A 250 23.18 46.15 -19.22
CA GLY A 250 21.78 46.53 -18.98
C GLY A 250 20.79 45.36 -18.90
N TRP A 251 19.55 45.64 -19.27
CA TRP A 251 18.45 44.68 -19.32
C TRP A 251 18.66 43.58 -20.36
N SER A 252 18.34 42.36 -19.96
CA SER A 252 18.27 41.18 -20.82
C SER A 252 17.13 41.32 -21.84
N SER A 253 17.10 40.42 -22.83
CA SER A 253 15.95 40.40 -23.75
C SER A 253 14.70 39.97 -22.98
N TRP A 254 13.53 40.46 -23.39
CA TRP A 254 12.29 39.93 -22.85
C TRP A 254 12.17 38.45 -23.20
N SER A 255 11.79 37.62 -22.23
CA SER A 255 11.32 36.26 -22.54
C SER A 255 10.13 36.35 -23.50
N GLU A 256 9.85 35.28 -24.22
CA GLU A 256 8.54 35.14 -24.86
C GLU A 256 7.42 35.16 -23.81
N TYR A 257 6.21 35.46 -24.25
CA TYR A 257 5.04 35.36 -23.37
C TYR A 257 4.76 33.89 -23.03
N GLY A 258 4.54 33.63 -21.73
CA GLY A 258 4.08 32.31 -21.28
C GLY A 258 2.66 31.96 -21.79
N PRO A 259 2.20 30.72 -21.56
CA PRO A 259 0.84 30.33 -21.92
C PRO A 259 -0.18 31.21 -21.22
N CYS A 260 -1.35 31.34 -21.83
CA CYS A 260 -2.42 32.15 -21.29
C CYS A 260 -2.95 31.55 -19.98
N SER A 261 -3.05 32.37 -18.93
CA SER A 261 -3.67 31.96 -17.67
C SER A 261 -5.20 31.83 -17.80
N SER A 262 -5.83 31.19 -16.81
CA SER A 262 -7.30 31.12 -16.70
C SER A 262 -7.99 32.49 -16.63
N ARG A 263 -7.24 33.56 -16.32
CA ARG A 263 -7.71 34.96 -16.32
C ARG A 263 -7.46 35.68 -17.64
N CYS A 264 -7.13 34.95 -18.71
CA CYS A 264 -6.86 35.53 -20.01
C CYS A 264 -5.68 36.52 -20.02
N ARG A 265 -4.68 36.30 -19.16
CA ARG A 265 -3.44 37.10 -19.14
C ARG A 265 -2.22 36.22 -19.34
N LYS A 266 -1.24 36.76 -20.07
CA LYS A 266 0.08 36.16 -20.25
C LYS A 266 1.14 37.16 -19.81
N THR A 267 2.23 36.63 -19.27
CA THR A 267 3.31 37.45 -18.69
C THR A 267 4.63 37.08 -19.33
N ARG A 268 5.54 38.04 -19.41
CA ARG A 268 6.95 37.84 -19.75
C ARG A 268 7.84 38.65 -18.83
N GLN A 269 9.11 38.27 -18.74
CA GLN A 269 10.05 38.90 -17.83
C GLN A 269 11.42 39.10 -18.49
N ARG A 270 12.17 40.08 -18.00
CA ARG A 270 13.59 40.28 -18.30
C ARG A 270 14.34 40.62 -17.02
N PHE A 271 15.64 40.44 -17.00
CA PHE A 271 16.47 40.71 -15.83
C PHE A 271 17.66 41.60 -16.17
N CYS A 272 18.20 42.32 -15.19
CA CYS A 272 19.38 43.15 -15.39
C CYS A 272 20.63 42.26 -15.32
N ALA A 273 21.35 42.13 -16.43
CA ALA A 273 22.59 41.37 -16.51
C ALA A 273 23.84 42.20 -16.12
N SER A 274 23.65 43.50 -15.81
CA SER A 274 24.75 44.39 -15.41
C SER A 274 25.19 44.15 -13.95
N ALA A 275 26.50 44.30 -13.73
CA ALA A 275 27.09 44.37 -12.40
C ALA A 275 26.76 45.68 -11.66
N ASN A 276 26.43 46.77 -12.38
CA ASN A 276 26.10 48.07 -11.81
C ASN A 276 24.61 48.41 -12.00
N LYS A 277 23.76 47.68 -11.29
CA LYS A 277 22.28 47.68 -11.48
C LYS A 277 21.63 49.04 -11.22
N ASP A 278 22.17 49.81 -10.27
CA ASP A 278 21.62 51.11 -9.89
C ASP A 278 21.80 52.17 -10.99
N VAL A 279 22.79 51.99 -11.87
CA VAL A 279 23.08 52.89 -12.99
C VAL A 279 22.45 52.38 -14.28
N ASP A 280 22.61 51.09 -14.59
CA ASP A 280 22.22 50.53 -15.89
C ASP A 280 20.75 50.07 -15.93
N CYS A 281 20.10 49.92 -14.77
CA CYS A 281 18.74 49.41 -14.62
C CYS A 281 17.96 50.12 -13.46
N PRO A 282 17.85 51.45 -13.45
CA PRO A 282 17.30 52.19 -12.31
C PRO A 282 15.79 51.98 -12.12
N GLY A 283 15.34 51.98 -10.86
CA GLY A 283 13.91 52.05 -10.50
C GLY A 283 13.17 50.74 -10.21
N GLN A 284 13.86 49.59 -10.25
CA GLN A 284 13.27 48.28 -9.90
C GLN A 284 14.11 47.60 -8.82
N SER A 285 13.53 47.40 -7.63
CA SER A 285 14.25 47.07 -6.38
C SER A 285 15.07 45.77 -6.38
N TYR A 286 15.05 44.98 -7.46
CA TYR A 286 15.74 43.69 -7.56
C TYR A 286 16.32 43.35 -8.95
N GLY A 287 16.37 44.31 -9.88
CA GLY A 287 16.91 44.09 -11.22
C GLY A 287 16.11 43.10 -12.09
N VAL A 288 14.77 43.09 -11.93
CA VAL A 288 13.83 42.28 -12.73
C VAL A 288 12.67 43.16 -13.18
N GLU A 289 12.29 43.07 -14.45
CA GLU A 289 11.09 43.70 -14.98
C GLU A 289 10.08 42.63 -15.42
N THR A 290 8.80 42.89 -15.16
CA THR A 290 7.69 42.01 -15.52
C THR A 290 6.69 42.77 -16.34
N GLU A 291 6.32 42.20 -17.47
CA GLU A 291 5.25 42.71 -18.33
C GLU A 291 4.09 41.71 -18.34
N GLU A 292 2.88 42.22 -18.17
CA GLU A 292 1.65 41.45 -18.21
C GLU A 292 0.72 42.05 -19.28
N VAL A 293 0.23 41.20 -20.18
CA VAL A 293 -0.72 41.59 -21.22
C VAL A 293 -1.92 40.66 -21.23
N ALA A 294 -3.04 41.17 -21.75
CA ALA A 294 -4.17 40.31 -22.08
C ALA A 294 -3.80 39.38 -23.25
N CYS A 295 -4.23 38.14 -23.19
CA CYS A 295 -4.14 37.22 -24.33
C CYS A 295 -5.17 37.60 -25.39
N THR A 296 -4.95 37.14 -26.61
CA THR A 296 -5.97 37.23 -27.66
C THR A 296 -7.15 36.30 -27.37
N ASP A 297 -8.32 36.60 -27.94
CA ASP A 297 -9.50 35.73 -27.82
C ASP A 297 -9.23 34.31 -28.34
N GLN A 298 -8.40 34.18 -29.37
CA GLN A 298 -8.02 32.89 -29.95
C GLN A 298 -7.12 32.09 -29.00
N GLU A 299 -6.21 32.73 -28.27
CA GLU A 299 -5.38 32.08 -27.24
C GLU A 299 -6.20 31.66 -26.01
N CYS A 300 -7.16 32.50 -25.59
CA CYS A 300 -8.06 32.19 -24.47
C CYS A 300 -9.06 31.07 -24.77
N LYS A 301 -9.48 30.97 -26.03
CA LYS A 301 -10.46 29.99 -26.51
C LYS A 301 -9.79 28.82 -27.23
N ALA A 302 -8.46 28.68 -27.08
CA ALA A 302 -7.76 27.54 -27.63
C ALA A 302 -8.30 26.24 -27.00
N PRO A 303 -8.55 25.17 -27.79
CA PRO A 303 -8.99 23.89 -27.28
C PRO A 303 -8.03 23.35 -26.22
N ILE A 304 -8.57 22.92 -25.09
CA ILE A 304 -7.83 22.24 -24.02
C ILE A 304 -8.28 20.79 -24.06
N ASP A 305 -7.44 19.91 -24.63
CA ASP A 305 -7.70 18.48 -24.62
C ASP A 305 -7.62 17.94 -23.19
N GLY A 306 -8.57 17.09 -22.84
CA GLY A 306 -8.68 16.46 -21.54
C GLY A 306 -7.64 15.36 -21.34
N HIS A 307 -7.12 15.28 -20.12
CA HIS A 307 -6.24 14.18 -19.71
C HIS A 307 -6.76 13.52 -18.44
N TRP A 308 -6.44 12.23 -18.31
CA TRP A 308 -6.88 11.41 -17.20
C TRP A 308 -6.23 11.89 -15.90
N GLY A 309 -7.06 12.27 -14.93
CA GLY A 309 -6.63 12.54 -13.56
C GLY A 309 -6.34 11.27 -12.77
N ARG A 310 -6.10 11.46 -11.48
CA ARG A 310 -5.69 10.40 -10.55
C ARG A 310 -6.74 9.28 -10.47
N TRP A 311 -6.28 8.04 -10.58
CA TRP A 311 -7.09 6.88 -10.20
C TRP A 311 -7.48 6.95 -8.72
N SER A 312 -8.74 6.67 -8.42
CA SER A 312 -9.18 6.42 -7.05
C SER A 312 -8.38 5.26 -6.44
N ALA A 313 -8.33 5.21 -5.11
CA ALA A 313 -7.93 3.99 -4.43
C ALA A 313 -8.80 2.81 -4.94
N TRP A 314 -8.20 1.62 -4.97
CA TRP A 314 -8.97 0.41 -5.23
C TRP A 314 -10.06 0.24 -4.17
N SER A 315 -11.25 -0.18 -4.61
CA SER A 315 -12.31 -0.61 -3.69
C SER A 315 -11.83 -1.78 -2.84
N THR A 316 -12.56 -2.04 -1.75
CA THR A 316 -12.48 -3.34 -1.10
C THR A 316 -12.80 -4.45 -2.11
N CYS A 317 -12.27 -5.65 -1.86
CA CYS A 317 -12.56 -6.79 -2.71
C CYS A 317 -14.06 -7.09 -2.65
N SER A 318 -14.69 -7.39 -3.79
CA SER A 318 -16.13 -7.67 -3.88
C SER A 318 -16.56 -8.92 -3.11
N LYS A 319 -15.60 -9.71 -2.64
CA LYS A 319 -15.80 -10.90 -1.80
C LYS A 319 -14.97 -10.74 -0.53
N THR A 320 -15.49 -11.29 0.56
CA THR A 320 -14.81 -11.34 1.86
C THR A 320 -13.87 -12.55 1.97
N CYS A 321 -13.98 -13.55 1.09
CA CYS A 321 -13.08 -14.68 0.94
C CYS A 321 -13.07 -15.17 -0.52
N GLY A 322 -12.05 -15.93 -0.90
CA GLY A 322 -11.88 -16.50 -2.22
C GLY A 322 -11.63 -15.45 -3.31
N ASN A 323 -11.94 -15.83 -4.55
CA ASN A 323 -11.74 -14.97 -5.72
C ASN A 323 -12.86 -13.92 -5.82
N GLY A 324 -12.47 -12.66 -5.71
CA GLY A 324 -13.30 -11.50 -5.94
C GLY A 324 -12.68 -10.55 -6.97
N THR A 325 -13.30 -9.38 -7.06
CA THR A 325 -12.88 -8.31 -7.96
C THR A 325 -12.87 -6.99 -7.20
N LYS A 326 -11.86 -6.16 -7.46
CA LYS A 326 -11.78 -4.78 -6.95
C LYS A 326 -11.89 -3.83 -8.13
N VAL A 327 -12.47 -2.67 -7.89
CA VAL A 327 -12.69 -1.64 -8.92
C VAL A 327 -12.07 -0.32 -8.49
N ARG A 328 -11.63 0.47 -9.46
CA ARG A 328 -11.24 1.87 -9.28
C ARG A 328 -11.71 2.71 -10.46
N SER A 329 -11.80 4.00 -10.27
CA SER A 329 -12.24 4.96 -11.30
C SER A 329 -11.33 6.17 -11.35
N ARG A 330 -11.27 6.84 -12.50
CA ARG A 330 -10.58 8.12 -12.68
C ARG A 330 -11.48 9.06 -13.46
N GLN A 331 -11.18 10.35 -13.43
CA GLN A 331 -11.92 11.38 -14.17
C GLN A 331 -11.03 11.99 -15.25
N CYS A 332 -11.65 12.54 -16.29
CA CYS A 332 -10.95 13.26 -17.34
C CYS A 332 -10.85 14.74 -16.96
N ASP A 333 -10.07 15.02 -15.92
CA ASP A 333 -10.08 16.30 -15.22
C ASP A 333 -8.70 16.95 -15.06
N ASP A 334 -7.64 16.38 -15.64
CA ASP A 334 -6.27 16.82 -15.43
C ASP A 334 -5.44 17.02 -16.72
N PRO A 335 -5.77 18.01 -17.60
CA PRO A 335 -6.83 19.02 -17.45
C PRO A 335 -8.23 18.48 -17.73
N THR A 336 -9.24 19.18 -17.22
CA THR A 336 -10.61 19.03 -17.73
C THR A 336 -10.67 19.55 -19.17
N PRO A 337 -11.25 18.79 -20.11
CA PRO A 337 -11.45 19.26 -21.47
C PRO A 337 -12.25 20.57 -21.51
N ALA A 338 -11.75 21.56 -22.23
CA ALA A 338 -12.39 22.87 -22.37
C ALA A 338 -12.23 23.40 -23.80
N ASN A 339 -13.01 24.42 -24.17
CA ASN A 339 -12.92 25.10 -25.47
C ASN A 339 -12.99 24.14 -26.68
N SER A 340 -13.84 23.11 -26.61
CA SER A 340 -13.95 22.05 -27.63
C SER A 340 -12.72 21.14 -27.76
N GLY A 341 -11.88 21.08 -26.73
CA GLY A 341 -10.81 20.07 -26.64
C GLY A 341 -11.37 18.66 -26.50
N LYS A 342 -10.56 17.69 -26.88
CA LYS A 342 -10.92 16.27 -26.93
C LYS A 342 -11.13 15.71 -25.53
N LEU A 343 -12.06 14.77 -25.40
CA LEU A 343 -12.18 13.94 -24.19
C LEU A 343 -11.03 12.94 -24.13
N CYS A 344 -10.75 12.45 -22.92
CA CYS A 344 -9.76 11.42 -22.68
C CYS A 344 -10.13 10.13 -23.41
N SER A 345 -9.12 9.48 -24.00
CA SER A 345 -9.26 8.18 -24.65
C SER A 345 -8.81 7.06 -23.71
N GLY A 346 -9.58 5.96 -23.65
CA GLY A 346 -9.34 4.82 -22.76
C GLY A 346 -10.40 4.68 -21.67
N ASP A 347 -10.20 3.74 -20.74
CA ASP A 347 -11.19 3.44 -19.71
C ASP A 347 -11.12 4.40 -18.52
N ASP A 348 -12.29 4.88 -18.07
CA ASP A 348 -12.49 5.66 -16.84
C ASP A 348 -12.65 4.77 -15.60
N LYS A 349 -12.81 3.46 -15.81
CA LYS A 349 -12.95 2.43 -14.77
C LYS A 349 -12.01 1.27 -15.04
N GLN A 350 -11.38 0.78 -13.98
CA GLN A 350 -10.56 -0.41 -14.05
C GLN A 350 -11.04 -1.43 -13.03
N GLN A 351 -11.08 -2.69 -13.44
CA GLN A 351 -11.37 -3.83 -12.58
C GLN A 351 -10.16 -4.77 -12.55
N ALA A 352 -9.80 -5.25 -11.37
CA ALA A 352 -8.76 -6.24 -11.18
C ALA A 352 -9.25 -7.38 -10.29
N ALA A 353 -8.71 -8.58 -10.49
CA ALA A 353 -8.94 -9.69 -9.57
C ALA A 353 -8.34 -9.37 -8.19
N CYS A 354 -8.99 -9.86 -7.15
CA CYS A 354 -8.47 -9.89 -5.79
C CYS A 354 -8.79 -11.25 -5.17
N ILE A 355 -7.93 -11.73 -4.29
CA ILE A 355 -8.11 -13.01 -3.58
C ILE A 355 -8.04 -12.67 -2.08
N LYS A 356 -9.07 -13.04 -1.32
CA LYS A 356 -9.26 -12.64 0.08
C LYS A 356 -9.07 -13.80 1.08
N GLY A 357 -8.11 -14.69 0.84
CA GLY A 357 -7.97 -15.91 1.63
C GLY A 357 -8.87 -17.05 1.16
N ARG A 358 -8.57 -18.29 1.56
CA ARG A 358 -9.45 -19.44 1.29
C ARG A 358 -10.74 -19.29 2.13
N CYS A 359 -11.90 -19.63 1.56
CA CYS A 359 -13.16 -19.58 2.32
C CYS A 359 -13.20 -20.69 3.38
N GLY A 360 -13.81 -20.40 4.54
CA GLY A 360 -13.91 -21.36 5.65
C GLY A 360 -12.82 -21.25 6.70
N LEU A 361 -11.88 -20.32 6.54
CA LEU A 361 -10.94 -19.92 7.60
C LEU A 361 -11.63 -18.97 8.59
N GLY A 362 -11.46 -19.22 9.88
CA GLY A 362 -11.82 -18.31 10.95
C GLY A 362 -10.96 -17.03 10.92
N PRO A 363 -11.35 -15.99 11.68
CA PRO A 363 -10.66 -14.70 11.69
C PRO A 363 -9.20 -14.75 12.20
N HIS A 364 -8.83 -15.85 12.85
CA HIS A 364 -7.51 -16.09 13.45
C HIS A 364 -6.77 -17.26 12.78
N ASP A 365 -7.36 -17.88 11.75
CA ASP A 365 -6.80 -19.04 11.07
C ASP A 365 -5.84 -18.58 9.95
N CYS A 366 -4.88 -19.43 9.59
CA CYS A 366 -3.90 -19.14 8.57
C CYS A 366 -3.38 -20.42 7.89
N ASP A 367 -3.62 -20.53 6.59
CA ASP A 367 -3.07 -21.57 5.69
C ASP A 367 -1.88 -21.06 4.87
N PHE A 368 -1.39 -19.86 5.17
CA PHE A 368 -0.25 -19.19 4.52
C PHE A 368 -0.33 -19.00 3.00
N ASP A 369 -1.46 -19.30 2.36
CA ASP A 369 -1.56 -19.28 0.90
C ASP A 369 -1.85 -17.88 0.33
N PHE A 370 -2.56 -17.02 1.06
CA PHE A 370 -3.29 -15.90 0.44
C PHE A 370 -3.34 -14.61 1.29
N GLU A 371 -2.19 -13.98 1.53
CA GLU A 371 -2.10 -12.59 2.03
C GLU A 371 -0.92 -11.84 1.38
N GLU A 372 -0.99 -10.50 1.27
CA GLU A 372 0.06 -9.65 0.63
C GLU A 372 1.41 -9.73 1.36
N ASP A 373 1.41 -9.99 2.67
CA ASP A 373 2.61 -10.18 3.49
C ASP A 373 2.98 -11.66 3.70
N GLY A 374 2.03 -12.58 3.47
CA GLY A 374 2.22 -14.03 3.57
C GLY A 374 2.32 -14.62 4.98
N PHE A 375 2.06 -13.84 6.03
CA PHE A 375 2.10 -14.32 7.43
C PHE A 375 0.75 -14.17 8.15
N CYS A 376 -0.30 -13.73 7.46
CA CYS A 376 -1.61 -13.49 8.07
C CYS A 376 -1.49 -12.52 9.26
N ARG A 377 -2.09 -12.84 10.41
CA ARG A 377 -1.96 -12.06 11.66
C ARG A 377 -0.79 -12.50 12.54
N TRP A 378 0.12 -13.31 11.99
CA TRP A 378 1.31 -13.74 12.68
C TRP A 378 2.49 -12.84 12.32
N SER A 379 3.39 -12.66 13.27
CA SER A 379 4.57 -11.80 13.12
C SER A 379 5.83 -12.58 13.41
N ASN A 380 6.82 -12.47 12.52
CA ASN A 380 8.17 -12.95 12.80
C ASN A 380 8.80 -12.04 13.86
N VAL A 381 9.23 -12.63 14.98
CA VAL A 381 9.87 -11.89 16.07
C VAL A 381 11.32 -12.33 16.19
N GLN A 382 12.21 -11.35 16.14
CA GLN A 382 13.62 -11.55 16.34
C GLN A 382 13.91 -11.83 17.84
N VAL A 383 14.46 -13.01 18.13
CA VAL A 383 14.76 -13.43 19.52
C VAL A 383 16.16 -13.01 19.97
N TYR A 384 17.11 -12.82 19.03
CA TYR A 384 18.48 -12.32 19.28
C TYR A 384 18.98 -11.42 18.15
N SER A 385 20.12 -10.74 18.31
CA SER A 385 20.71 -9.79 17.34
C SER A 385 21.12 -10.37 15.97
N SER A 386 20.80 -11.63 15.66
CA SER A 386 21.14 -12.28 14.40
C SER A 386 19.89 -12.68 13.62
N ASP A 387 19.67 -12.10 12.44
CA ASP A 387 18.53 -12.38 11.52
C ASP A 387 18.76 -13.62 10.63
N ARG A 388 19.54 -14.59 11.11
CA ARG A 388 20.06 -15.74 10.32
C ARG A 388 19.23 -17.01 10.41
N PHE A 389 18.27 -17.09 11.32
CA PHE A 389 17.34 -18.21 11.46
C PHE A 389 15.94 -17.65 11.77
N LYS A 390 15.00 -17.81 10.84
CA LYS A 390 13.66 -17.21 10.91
C LYS A 390 12.64 -18.07 10.16
N TRP A 391 11.36 -17.88 10.47
CA TRP A 391 10.29 -18.47 9.69
C TRP A 391 10.22 -17.80 8.33
N GLN A 392 10.22 -18.61 7.29
CA GLN A 392 10.17 -18.19 5.90
C GLN A 392 8.99 -18.87 5.24
N ARG A 393 8.32 -18.15 4.34
CA ARG A 393 7.25 -18.72 3.53
C ARG A 393 7.87 -19.38 2.29
N GLY A 394 7.48 -20.61 2.03
CA GLY A 394 7.94 -21.39 0.88
C GLY A 394 6.81 -22.18 0.22
N SER A 395 7.10 -22.72 -0.96
CA SER A 395 6.23 -23.62 -1.71
C SER A 395 7.07 -24.74 -2.32
N GLY A 396 6.58 -25.98 -2.34
CA GLY A 396 7.37 -27.14 -2.76
C GLY A 396 8.40 -27.56 -1.69
N ALA A 397 9.48 -28.21 -2.10
CA ALA A 397 10.49 -28.73 -1.16
C ALA A 397 11.35 -27.61 -0.54
N THR A 398 11.76 -27.76 0.71
CA THR A 398 12.74 -26.85 1.33
C THR A 398 14.10 -26.94 0.60
N PRO A 399 14.93 -25.87 0.64
CA PRO A 399 16.21 -25.84 -0.06
C PRO A 399 17.18 -26.98 0.29
N SER A 400 17.12 -27.49 1.53
CA SER A 400 18.03 -28.53 1.99
C SER A 400 17.46 -29.95 1.80
N SER A 401 18.28 -30.86 1.27
CA SER A 401 17.85 -32.22 0.92
C SER A 401 17.75 -33.16 2.13
N SER A 402 16.84 -34.14 2.06
CA SER A 402 16.60 -35.13 3.13
C SER A 402 16.17 -34.51 4.47
N THR A 403 15.42 -33.42 4.40
CA THR A 403 14.81 -32.74 5.54
C THR A 403 13.65 -31.86 5.05
N GLY A 404 12.83 -31.38 5.97
CA GLY A 404 11.67 -30.54 5.65
C GLY A 404 10.60 -31.22 4.81
N PRO A 405 9.46 -30.55 4.59
CA PRO A 405 8.39 -31.05 3.73
C PRO A 405 8.72 -30.88 2.24
N SER A 406 8.05 -31.70 1.40
CA SER A 406 8.14 -31.63 -0.06
C SER A 406 7.09 -30.72 -0.71
N ALA A 407 6.04 -30.36 0.02
CA ALA A 407 4.96 -29.46 -0.38
C ALA A 407 4.15 -28.99 0.85
N ASP A 408 3.26 -27.99 0.69
CA ASP A 408 2.31 -27.57 1.73
C ASP A 408 1.37 -28.70 2.12
N HIS A 409 0.78 -28.61 3.32
CA HIS A 409 -0.21 -29.56 3.79
C HIS A 409 -1.56 -29.35 3.09
N THR A 410 -1.94 -28.11 2.85
CA THR A 410 -3.32 -27.74 2.50
C THR A 410 -3.77 -28.23 1.11
N THR A 411 -2.88 -28.19 0.11
CA THR A 411 -3.16 -28.60 -1.28
C THR A 411 -2.07 -29.40 -1.96
N GLY A 412 -0.85 -29.37 -1.45
CA GLY A 412 0.34 -29.89 -2.12
C GLY A 412 0.90 -28.98 -3.23
N ALA A 413 0.29 -27.83 -3.50
CA ALA A 413 0.75 -26.82 -4.44
C ALA A 413 0.71 -25.38 -3.88
N GLY A 414 0.35 -25.24 -2.62
CA GLY A 414 0.25 -23.99 -1.87
C GLY A 414 1.55 -23.59 -1.19
N SER A 415 1.42 -22.71 -0.21
CA SER A 415 2.49 -22.18 0.62
C SER A 415 2.40 -22.69 2.05
N TYR A 416 3.53 -22.76 2.72
CA TYR A 416 3.64 -23.07 4.14
C TYR A 416 4.81 -22.29 4.74
N LEU A 417 4.93 -22.28 6.07
CA LEU A 417 6.10 -21.72 6.74
C LEU A 417 7.14 -22.80 7.03
N TYR A 418 8.40 -22.45 6.90
CA TYR A 418 9.50 -23.31 7.29
C TYR A 418 10.66 -22.52 7.87
N VAL A 419 11.52 -23.21 8.61
CA VAL A 419 12.84 -22.70 8.99
C VAL A 419 13.91 -23.49 8.24
N GLU A 420 14.87 -22.77 7.68
CA GLU A 420 15.99 -23.34 6.94
C GLU A 420 17.19 -23.52 7.89
N ALA A 421 17.61 -24.76 8.12
CA ALA A 421 18.67 -25.10 9.05
C ALA A 421 20.07 -25.02 8.43
N SER A 422 20.21 -24.84 7.11
CA SER A 422 21.51 -24.62 6.49
C SER A 422 22.12 -23.25 6.78
N SER A 423 23.35 -23.01 6.30
CA SER A 423 24.08 -21.76 6.51
C SER A 423 23.25 -20.55 6.03
N PRO A 424 23.10 -19.47 6.82
CA PRO A 424 23.96 -19.07 7.94
C PRO A 424 23.52 -19.55 9.35
N ALA A 425 22.51 -20.39 9.49
CA ALA A 425 22.00 -20.81 10.79
C ALA A 425 23.00 -21.72 11.55
N GLN A 426 23.08 -21.59 12.88
CA GLN A 426 23.92 -22.41 13.77
C GLN A 426 23.10 -23.04 14.91
N GLU A 427 23.70 -24.04 15.55
CA GLU A 427 23.08 -24.79 16.64
C GLU A 427 22.55 -23.89 17.75
N GLY A 428 21.30 -24.11 18.15
CA GLY A 428 20.62 -23.34 19.18
C GLY A 428 19.97 -22.04 18.70
N ASP A 429 20.13 -21.65 17.42
CA ASP A 429 19.40 -20.51 16.86
C ASP A 429 17.88 -20.70 17.00
N GLN A 430 17.15 -19.60 17.22
CA GLN A 430 15.72 -19.60 17.50
C GLN A 430 14.96 -18.72 16.51
N ALA A 431 13.87 -19.26 15.96
CA ALA A 431 12.92 -18.54 15.11
C ALA A 431 11.56 -18.54 15.81
N ARG A 432 10.95 -17.36 16.00
CA ARG A 432 9.68 -17.23 16.72
C ARG A 432 8.61 -16.54 15.88
N LEU A 433 7.48 -17.21 15.75
CA LEU A 433 6.27 -16.69 15.14
C LEU A 433 5.28 -16.32 16.24
N LEU A 434 4.82 -15.06 16.27
CA LEU A 434 4.00 -14.52 17.34
C LEU A 434 2.61 -14.12 16.85
N SER A 435 1.57 -14.54 17.57
CA SER A 435 0.17 -14.21 17.29
C SER A 435 -0.18 -12.77 17.65
N GLU A 436 -1.38 -12.34 17.25
CA GLU A 436 -2.05 -11.20 17.88
C GLU A 436 -2.37 -11.45 19.37
N GLN A 437 -2.78 -10.40 20.06
CA GLN A 437 -3.18 -10.48 21.46
C GLN A 437 -4.58 -11.09 21.60
N PHE A 438 -4.71 -12.08 22.48
CA PHE A 438 -5.98 -12.72 22.80
C PHE A 438 -6.43 -12.39 24.23
N PRO A 439 -7.75 -12.32 24.48
CA PRO A 439 -8.29 -12.14 25.83
C PRO A 439 -8.04 -13.37 26.70
N ALA A 440 -8.12 -13.21 28.02
CA ALA A 440 -8.07 -14.32 28.97
C ALA A 440 -9.11 -15.40 28.61
N THR A 441 -8.72 -16.66 28.68
CA THR A 441 -9.56 -17.80 28.31
C THR A 441 -9.38 -18.98 29.24
N GLN A 442 -10.48 -19.67 29.53
CA GLN A 442 -10.48 -20.97 30.22
C GLN A 442 -10.29 -22.15 29.25
N GLY A 443 -10.20 -21.87 27.95
CA GLY A 443 -9.97 -22.87 26.94
C GLY A 443 -10.15 -22.28 25.55
N ARG A 444 -9.07 -22.28 24.78
CA ARG A 444 -9.06 -22.01 23.34
C ARG A 444 -8.31 -23.13 22.64
N CYS A 445 -8.87 -23.68 21.56
CA CYS A 445 -8.24 -24.78 20.87
C CYS A 445 -7.33 -24.26 19.76
N LEU A 446 -6.04 -24.52 19.90
CA LEU A 446 -5.05 -24.34 18.85
C LEU A 446 -4.80 -25.68 18.17
N SER A 447 -4.98 -25.73 16.85
CA SER A 447 -4.50 -26.82 16.01
C SER A 447 -3.61 -26.30 14.89
N PHE A 448 -2.58 -27.04 14.53
CA PHE A 448 -1.70 -26.70 13.42
C PHE A 448 -1.05 -27.97 12.87
N TRP A 449 -0.63 -27.92 11.61
CA TRP A 449 0.13 -28.98 10.98
C TRP A 449 1.62 -28.66 11.03
N TYR A 450 2.42 -29.65 11.38
CA TYR A 450 3.87 -29.52 11.42
C TYR A 450 4.55 -30.67 10.68
N HIS A 451 5.73 -30.40 10.12
CA HIS A 451 6.58 -31.38 9.48
C HIS A 451 7.99 -31.27 10.07
N MET A 452 8.52 -32.38 10.54
CA MET A 452 9.80 -32.45 11.26
C MET A 452 10.53 -33.70 10.80
N TYR A 453 11.35 -33.57 9.76
CA TYR A 453 12.08 -34.68 9.14
C TYR A 453 13.57 -34.35 9.01
N GLY A 454 14.45 -35.28 9.38
CA GLY A 454 15.89 -35.13 9.22
C GLY A 454 16.67 -35.54 10.46
N SER A 455 17.89 -36.05 10.25
CA SER A 455 18.73 -36.66 11.30
C SER A 455 19.15 -35.70 12.42
N SER A 456 19.10 -34.40 12.18
CA SER A 456 19.44 -33.35 13.16
C SER A 456 18.29 -32.37 13.36
N THR A 457 17.05 -32.82 13.17
CA THR A 457 15.86 -32.01 13.40
C THR A 457 15.85 -31.48 14.83
N GLY A 458 15.65 -30.18 14.98
CA GLY A 458 15.68 -29.49 16.25
C GLY A 458 14.39 -29.66 17.06
N THR A 459 13.92 -28.56 17.65
CA THR A 459 12.73 -28.55 18.52
C THR A 459 11.70 -27.54 18.04
N LEU A 460 10.42 -27.90 18.10
CA LEU A 460 9.28 -27.03 17.87
C LEU A 460 8.49 -26.88 19.17
N ASN A 461 8.34 -25.65 19.65
CA ASN A 461 7.66 -25.28 20.88
C ASN A 461 6.44 -24.42 20.58
N VAL A 462 5.42 -24.54 21.44
CA VAL A 462 4.34 -23.56 21.58
C VAL A 462 4.42 -22.97 22.97
N LEU A 463 4.56 -21.64 23.03
CA LEU A 463 4.66 -20.86 24.25
C LEU A 463 3.42 -19.98 24.41
N ILE A 464 2.92 -19.86 25.63
CA ILE A 464 1.92 -18.85 26.02
C ILE A 464 2.68 -17.69 26.68
N LEU A 465 2.56 -16.50 26.10
CA LEU A 465 3.17 -15.28 26.61
C LEU A 465 2.09 -14.41 27.23
N ASP A 466 2.09 -14.28 28.55
CA ASP A 466 1.15 -13.38 29.23
C ASP A 466 1.53 -11.90 28.98
N LYS A 467 0.59 -10.98 29.20
CA LYS A 467 0.80 -9.52 28.99
C LYS A 467 2.06 -8.94 29.65
N ASP A 468 2.51 -9.54 30.75
CA ASP A 468 3.66 -9.09 31.54
C ASP A 468 4.99 -9.66 31.00
N GLY A 469 4.96 -10.44 29.91
CA GLY A 469 6.13 -11.02 29.25
C GLY A 469 6.55 -12.39 29.79
N THR A 470 5.86 -12.92 30.80
CA THR A 470 6.12 -14.27 31.33
C THR A 470 5.75 -15.33 30.29
N SER A 471 6.70 -16.21 29.96
CA SER A 471 6.51 -17.30 28.99
C SER A 471 6.28 -18.64 29.68
N ASN A 472 5.22 -19.35 29.30
CA ASN A 472 4.94 -20.72 29.73
C ASN A 472 4.99 -21.68 28.54
N LEU A 473 5.69 -22.81 28.67
CA LEU A 473 5.73 -23.85 27.63
C LEU A 473 4.43 -24.65 27.63
N ALA A 474 3.65 -24.54 26.55
CA ALA A 474 2.37 -25.22 26.41
C ALA A 474 2.47 -26.56 25.66
N TRP A 475 3.38 -26.64 24.68
CA TRP A 475 3.63 -27.87 23.91
C TRP A 475 5.04 -27.89 23.34
N SER A 476 5.62 -29.07 23.17
CA SER A 476 6.95 -29.25 22.60
C SER A 476 7.10 -30.59 21.89
N LYS A 477 7.81 -30.59 20.76
CA LYS A 477 8.31 -31.78 20.06
C LYS A 477 9.74 -31.56 19.60
N SER A 478 10.56 -32.60 19.66
CA SER A 478 11.97 -32.55 19.29
C SER A 478 12.37 -33.77 18.47
N GLY A 479 13.37 -33.61 17.60
CA GLY A 479 13.93 -34.69 16.79
C GLY A 479 13.05 -35.08 15.60
N ASP A 480 13.52 -36.07 14.84
CA ASP A 480 12.85 -36.57 13.65
C ASP A 480 11.48 -37.20 13.99
N GLN A 481 10.42 -36.72 13.32
CA GLN A 481 9.04 -37.20 13.43
C GLN A 481 8.60 -37.96 12.16
N GLY A 482 9.52 -38.19 11.22
CA GLY A 482 9.28 -38.82 9.93
C GLY A 482 8.83 -37.83 8.85
N ASP A 483 8.96 -38.26 7.60
CA ASP A 483 8.62 -37.47 6.41
C ASP A 483 7.11 -37.47 6.11
N GLN A 484 6.31 -36.94 7.03
CA GLN A 484 4.87 -36.74 6.87
C GLN A 484 4.43 -35.51 7.68
N TRP A 485 3.45 -34.77 7.15
CA TRP A 485 2.75 -33.74 7.92
C TRP A 485 1.96 -34.38 9.08
N ARG A 486 2.01 -33.75 10.26
CA ARG A 486 1.32 -34.21 11.47
C ARG A 486 0.53 -33.08 12.12
N GLU A 487 -0.66 -33.39 12.62
CA GLU A 487 -1.48 -32.42 13.36
C GLU A 487 -1.04 -32.38 14.83
N ALA A 488 -0.79 -31.18 15.34
CA ALA A 488 -0.75 -30.88 16.77
C ALA A 488 -2.04 -30.17 17.17
N LYS A 489 -2.57 -30.52 18.35
CA LYS A 489 -3.80 -29.95 18.89
C LYS A 489 -3.71 -29.79 20.40
N LEU A 490 -3.87 -28.56 20.91
CA LEU A 490 -3.77 -28.26 22.33
C LEU A 490 -4.77 -27.19 22.78
N THR A 491 -5.27 -27.37 24.00
CA THR A 491 -6.07 -26.35 24.68
C THR A 491 -5.13 -25.34 25.32
N LEU A 492 -5.31 -24.06 24.95
CA LEU A 492 -4.66 -22.92 25.54
C LEU A 492 -5.52 -22.37 26.68
N GLU A 493 -4.90 -22.10 27.81
CA GLU A 493 -5.56 -21.53 29.00
C GLU A 493 -4.68 -20.38 29.53
N SER A 494 -5.28 -19.21 29.76
CA SER A 494 -4.60 -18.11 30.47
C SER A 494 -5.62 -17.28 31.24
N LYS A 495 -5.21 -16.84 32.45
CA LYS A 495 -6.01 -15.99 33.33
C LYS A 495 -5.97 -14.52 32.95
N VAL A 496 -5.05 -14.14 32.08
CA VAL A 496 -4.84 -12.76 31.61
C VAL A 496 -4.83 -12.73 30.09
N GLU A 497 -4.78 -11.55 29.51
CA GLU A 497 -4.53 -11.42 28.08
C GLU A 497 -3.17 -12.04 27.74
N PHE A 498 -3.14 -12.81 26.64
CA PHE A 498 -1.96 -13.58 26.26
C PHE A 498 -1.72 -13.57 24.75
N LYS A 499 -0.50 -13.92 24.34
CA LYS A 499 -0.13 -14.24 22.96
C LYS A 499 0.36 -15.67 22.88
N VAL A 500 0.31 -16.23 21.68
CA VAL A 500 0.89 -17.54 21.36
C VAL A 500 2.16 -17.31 20.56
N ALA A 501 3.25 -17.95 20.97
CA ALA A 501 4.49 -17.99 20.21
C ALA A 501 4.80 -19.42 19.77
N ILE A 502 4.96 -19.63 18.46
CA ILE A 502 5.46 -20.89 17.89
C ILE A 502 6.96 -20.71 17.62
N GLU A 503 7.78 -21.47 18.32
CA GLU A 503 9.23 -21.33 18.30
C GLU A 503 9.89 -22.58 17.74
N ALA A 504 10.72 -22.40 16.72
CA ALA A 504 11.64 -23.43 16.25
C ALA A 504 13.04 -23.16 16.80
N ILE A 505 13.70 -24.19 17.31
CA ILE A 505 15.09 -24.20 17.75
C ILE A 505 15.87 -25.10 16.83
N ARG A 506 16.93 -24.59 16.22
CA ARG A 506 17.78 -25.36 15.31
C ARG A 506 18.58 -26.44 16.04
N GLY A 507 18.64 -27.64 15.48
CA GLY A 507 19.50 -28.73 15.94
C GLY A 507 20.99 -28.52 15.62
N ASN A 508 21.79 -29.58 15.77
CA ASN A 508 23.26 -29.51 15.66
C ASN A 508 23.81 -29.52 14.22
N SER A 509 22.97 -29.72 13.20
CA SER A 509 23.37 -29.75 11.78
C SER A 509 22.25 -29.23 10.88
N PHE A 510 22.52 -29.12 9.58
CA PHE A 510 21.61 -28.55 8.58
C PHE A 510 20.46 -29.48 8.16
N ARG A 511 20.49 -30.77 8.53
CA ARG A 511 19.46 -31.75 8.17
C ARG A 511 18.29 -31.69 9.18
N GLY A 512 17.66 -30.53 9.31
CA GLY A 512 16.67 -30.29 10.37
C GLY A 512 15.70 -29.15 10.12
N ASP A 513 15.28 -28.94 8.87
CA ASP A 513 14.22 -28.00 8.52
C ASP A 513 12.89 -28.42 9.17
N ILE A 514 12.15 -27.44 9.67
CA ILE A 514 10.84 -27.65 10.31
C ILE A 514 9.79 -26.87 9.53
N GLY A 515 8.74 -27.55 9.09
CA GLY A 515 7.57 -26.98 8.42
C GLY A 515 6.39 -26.75 9.36
N LEU A 516 5.59 -25.73 9.08
CA LEU A 516 4.38 -25.33 9.79
C LEU A 516 3.33 -24.88 8.78
N ASP A 517 2.11 -25.39 8.92
CA ASP A 517 0.99 -25.06 8.03
C ASP A 517 -0.37 -25.15 8.77
N ASP A 518 -1.43 -24.63 8.16
CA ASP A 518 -2.83 -24.80 8.60
C ASP A 518 -3.07 -24.49 10.10
N ILE A 519 -2.66 -23.30 10.55
CA ILE A 519 -2.92 -22.86 11.92
C ILE A 519 -4.40 -22.51 12.07
N ARG A 520 -5.07 -23.12 13.05
CA ARG A 520 -6.46 -22.82 13.41
C ARG A 520 -6.62 -22.53 14.89
N LEU A 521 -7.41 -21.51 15.19
CA LEU A 521 -7.72 -21.07 16.54
C LEU A 521 -9.23 -20.96 16.71
N THR A 522 -9.78 -21.88 17.51
CA THR A 522 -11.23 -21.93 17.78
C THR A 522 -11.51 -21.70 19.26
N GLU A 523 -12.60 -21.00 19.56
CA GLU A 523 -13.01 -20.78 20.95
C GLU A 523 -13.46 -22.08 21.62
N GLY A 524 -13.13 -22.23 22.90
CA GLY A 524 -13.40 -23.43 23.67
C GLY A 524 -12.22 -24.41 23.72
N PRO A 525 -12.22 -25.35 24.69
CA PRO A 525 -11.17 -26.36 24.81
C PRO A 525 -11.19 -27.31 23.61
N CYS A 526 -10.02 -27.84 23.24
CA CYS A 526 -9.95 -28.85 22.19
C CYS A 526 -10.76 -30.10 22.59
N SER A 527 -11.58 -30.58 21.66
CA SER A 527 -12.33 -31.83 21.83
C SER A 527 -11.36 -32.99 22.05
N LYS A 528 -11.32 -33.53 23.26
CA LYS A 528 -10.70 -34.84 23.50
C LYS A 528 -11.58 -35.87 22.82
N PHE A 529 -11.07 -36.55 21.79
CA PHE A 529 -11.77 -37.71 21.24
C PHE A 529 -11.98 -38.74 22.36
N HIS A 530 -13.21 -38.82 22.87
CA HIS A 530 -13.69 -40.09 23.40
C HIS A 530 -13.96 -40.98 22.19
N THR A 531 -13.08 -41.94 21.95
CA THR A 531 -13.38 -43.11 21.14
C THR A 531 -14.44 -43.95 21.86
N SER A 532 -15.70 -43.54 21.81
CA SER A 532 -16.85 -44.39 22.13
C SER A 532 -18.14 -43.80 21.56
N LEU A 533 -18.79 -44.56 20.67
CA LEU A 533 -20.10 -44.34 20.03
C LEU A 533 -20.23 -43.27 18.93
N CYS A 534 -19.37 -43.27 17.90
CA CYS A 534 -19.75 -42.71 16.58
C CYS A 534 -19.52 -43.67 15.41
N PHE A 535 -19.63 -44.97 15.68
CA PHE A 535 -19.78 -46.00 14.65
C PHE A 535 -20.95 -46.89 15.07
N HIS A 536 -22.18 -46.40 14.97
CA HIS A 536 -23.41 -47.21 14.86
C HIS A 536 -24.69 -46.40 14.56
N ILE A 537 -24.62 -45.27 13.84
CA ILE A 537 -25.84 -44.64 13.29
C ILE A 537 -25.56 -44.17 11.87
N PHE A 538 -25.43 -45.13 10.95
CA PHE A 538 -25.76 -44.92 9.54
C PHE A 538 -26.98 -45.80 9.30
N LEU A 539 -28.17 -45.21 9.50
CA LEU A 539 -29.52 -45.64 9.10
C LEU A 539 -30.53 -45.01 10.09
N LEU A 540 -30.80 -43.71 9.95
CA LEU A 540 -32.05 -43.13 10.44
C LEU A 540 -32.91 -42.81 9.21
N THR A 541 -34.03 -43.50 9.07
CA THR A 541 -35.06 -43.18 8.09
C THR A 541 -35.96 -42.07 8.66
N VAL A 542 -36.11 -40.98 7.91
CA VAL A 542 -36.96 -39.85 8.27
C VAL A 542 -38.28 -39.99 7.53
N GLU A 543 -39.41 -39.85 8.23
CA GLU A 543 -40.74 -39.81 7.61
C GLU A 543 -41.24 -38.36 7.58
N GLU A 544 -41.62 -37.88 6.38
CA GLU A 544 -42.30 -36.59 6.22
C GLU A 544 -43.75 -36.75 6.68
N VAL A 545 -44.10 -36.15 7.82
CA VAL A 545 -45.44 -36.28 8.43
C VAL A 545 -46.45 -35.30 7.78
N GLY A 546 -45.98 -34.39 6.94
CA GLY A 546 -46.79 -33.49 6.11
C GLY A 546 -46.73 -32.01 6.51
N CYS A 547 -47.39 -31.18 5.71
CA CYS A 547 -47.51 -29.73 5.94
C CYS A 547 -48.64 -29.43 6.93
N PHE A 548 -48.38 -28.57 7.93
CA PHE A 548 -49.43 -28.10 8.83
C PHE A 548 -49.74 -26.62 8.61
N LYS A 549 -51.03 -26.27 8.70
CA LYS A 549 -51.53 -24.90 8.57
C LYS A 549 -51.87 -24.37 9.96
N ASP A 550 -50.98 -23.59 10.55
CA ASP A 550 -51.23 -22.98 11.85
C ASP A 550 -52.00 -21.66 11.67
N ASN A 551 -53.28 -21.68 12.03
CA ASN A 551 -54.17 -20.51 11.95
C ASN A 551 -54.35 -19.81 13.31
N THR A 552 -53.54 -20.12 14.33
CA THR A 552 -53.77 -19.59 15.68
C THR A 552 -52.97 -18.31 15.96
N LYS A 553 -53.66 -17.16 15.92
CA LYS A 553 -53.09 -15.83 16.21
C LYS A 553 -52.60 -15.64 17.65
N ASP A 554 -52.90 -16.56 18.56
CA ASP A 554 -52.79 -16.34 20.02
C ASP A 554 -51.79 -17.28 20.75
N ARG A 555 -50.92 -18.01 20.02
CA ARG A 555 -49.84 -18.77 20.68
C ARG A 555 -48.61 -17.88 20.89
N VAL A 556 -48.14 -17.81 22.14
CA VAL A 556 -46.97 -17.02 22.58
C VAL A 556 -45.68 -17.47 21.86
N PHE A 557 -45.54 -18.76 21.58
CA PHE A 557 -44.30 -19.36 21.06
C PHE A 557 -44.02 -19.06 19.56
N PRO A 558 -44.99 -19.18 18.63
CA PRO A 558 -44.80 -18.74 17.22
C PRO A 558 -44.57 -17.23 17.07
N THR A 559 -45.18 -16.40 17.92
CA THR A 559 -45.00 -14.94 17.93
C THR A 559 -43.57 -14.56 18.37
N MET A 560 -43.05 -15.27 19.37
CA MET A 560 -41.65 -15.14 19.83
C MET A 560 -40.64 -15.49 18.72
N LEU A 561 -40.88 -16.57 17.97
CA LEU A 561 -40.03 -16.99 16.85
C LEU A 561 -40.06 -16.00 15.68
N LYS A 562 -41.23 -15.43 15.38
CA LYS A 562 -41.37 -14.38 14.37
C LYS A 562 -40.55 -13.13 14.72
N ASN A 563 -40.48 -12.78 16.00
CA ASN A 563 -39.72 -11.62 16.48
C ASN A 563 -38.20 -11.86 16.53
N LEU A 564 -37.75 -13.11 16.57
CA LEU A 564 -36.33 -13.46 16.47
C LEU A 564 -35.80 -13.37 15.03
N ARG A 565 -36.66 -13.36 14.01
CA ARG A 565 -36.29 -13.39 12.58
C ARG A 565 -35.34 -12.26 12.13
N PRO A 566 -35.48 -11.01 12.59
CA PRO A 566 -34.53 -9.92 12.28
C PRO A 566 -33.20 -10.03 13.05
N GLU A 567 -33.15 -10.84 14.11
CA GLU A 567 -32.00 -11.04 14.99
C GLU A 567 -31.25 -12.35 14.69
N ILE A 568 -31.61 -13.03 13.59
CA ILE A 568 -30.92 -14.25 13.16
C ILE A 568 -29.55 -13.86 12.66
N ASP A 569 -28.54 -14.29 13.40
CA ASP A 569 -27.16 -14.25 12.95
C ASP A 569 -26.89 -15.52 12.12
N TRP A 570 -26.99 -15.37 10.79
CA TRP A 570 -26.79 -16.47 9.84
C TRP A 570 -25.38 -17.05 9.86
N TYR A 571 -24.41 -16.32 10.42
CA TYR A 571 -23.03 -16.80 10.57
C TYR A 571 -22.81 -17.55 11.88
N HIS A 572 -23.64 -17.32 12.90
CA HIS A 572 -23.51 -17.89 14.25
C HIS A 572 -24.85 -18.46 14.75
N LEU A 573 -25.40 -19.40 13.98
CA LEU A 573 -26.72 -20.00 14.20
C LEU A 573 -26.89 -20.61 15.60
N GLU A 574 -25.81 -21.14 16.18
CA GLU A 574 -25.75 -21.65 17.56
C GLU A 574 -26.16 -20.62 18.62
N LYS A 575 -25.81 -19.34 18.45
CA LYS A 575 -26.17 -18.26 19.38
C LYS A 575 -27.65 -17.93 19.30
N THR A 576 -28.21 -17.94 18.09
CA THR A 576 -29.65 -17.79 17.86
C THR A 576 -30.42 -18.95 18.48
N ILE A 577 -29.92 -20.19 18.38
CA ILE A 577 -30.52 -21.39 18.99
C ILE A 577 -30.45 -21.32 20.51
N GLN A 578 -29.31 -20.95 21.10
CA GLN A 578 -29.16 -20.77 22.55
C GLN A 578 -30.11 -19.69 23.09
N LYS A 579 -30.24 -18.56 22.38
CA LYS A 579 -31.17 -17.48 22.73
C LYS A 579 -32.61 -17.93 22.65
N CYS A 580 -32.95 -18.73 21.64
CA CYS A 580 -34.26 -19.34 21.51
C CYS A 580 -34.55 -20.30 22.68
N ALA A 581 -33.63 -21.21 23.00
CA ALA A 581 -33.73 -22.13 24.14
C ALA A 581 -33.84 -21.40 25.50
N LEU A 582 -33.21 -20.25 25.65
CA LEU A 582 -33.30 -19.42 26.85
C LEU A 582 -34.68 -18.77 26.98
N LEU A 583 -35.20 -18.21 25.88
CA LEU A 583 -36.53 -17.59 25.81
C LEU A 583 -37.66 -18.60 26.06
N THR A 584 -37.53 -19.82 25.52
CA THR A 584 -38.52 -20.89 25.77
C THR A 584 -38.56 -21.30 27.23
N LYS A 585 -37.40 -21.36 27.90
CA LYS A 585 -37.29 -21.62 29.34
C LYS A 585 -37.90 -20.49 30.18
N GLN A 586 -37.70 -19.23 29.80
CA GLN A 586 -38.29 -18.06 30.48
C GLN A 586 -39.83 -18.05 30.43
N HIS A 587 -40.42 -18.63 29.38
CA HIS A 587 -41.87 -18.73 29.21
C HIS A 587 -42.48 -20.08 29.68
N GLY A 588 -41.73 -20.86 30.46
CA GLY A 588 -42.26 -22.04 31.17
C GLY A 588 -42.21 -23.37 30.40
N TYR A 589 -41.46 -23.44 29.30
CA TYR A 589 -41.22 -24.68 28.55
C TYR A 589 -39.90 -25.36 28.98
N GLN A 590 -39.82 -26.70 28.94
CA GLN A 590 -38.56 -27.42 29.13
C GLN A 590 -37.96 -27.78 27.76
N ALA A 591 -36.82 -27.19 27.43
CA ALA A 591 -36.04 -27.57 26.25
C ALA A 591 -35.00 -28.65 26.64
N SER A 592 -34.91 -29.74 25.89
CA SER A 592 -33.72 -30.60 25.92
C SER A 592 -32.84 -30.21 24.73
N SER A 593 -31.68 -29.63 25.01
CA SER A 593 -30.73 -29.21 23.99
C SER A 593 -29.96 -30.42 23.46
N SER A 594 -30.54 -31.13 22.48
CA SER A 594 -29.79 -32.02 21.61
C SER A 594 -29.52 -31.25 20.31
N LEU A 595 -28.30 -30.74 20.17
CA LEU A 595 -27.86 -30.00 18.99
C LEU A 595 -27.43 -31.00 17.92
N TYR A 596 -28.20 -31.11 16.83
CA TYR A 596 -27.79 -31.84 15.62
C TYR A 596 -27.85 -30.85 14.45
N CYS A 597 -26.68 -30.60 13.83
CA CYS A 597 -26.57 -29.87 12.58
C CYS A 597 -26.10 -30.86 11.50
N GLU A 598 -27.00 -31.26 10.63
CA GLU A 598 -26.66 -31.80 9.31
C GLU A 598 -27.25 -30.85 8.27
N CYS A 599 -26.42 -30.45 7.29
CA CYS A 599 -26.79 -29.73 6.07
C CYS A 599 -27.96 -28.73 6.20
N ASP A 600 -27.65 -27.48 6.59
CA ASP A 600 -28.54 -26.31 6.54
C ASP A 600 -29.89 -26.41 7.30
N LEU A 601 -30.03 -27.34 8.25
CA LEU A 601 -31.22 -27.49 9.11
C LEU A 601 -30.87 -27.42 10.60
N CYS A 602 -31.72 -26.76 11.40
CA CYS A 602 -31.58 -26.66 12.85
C CYS A 602 -32.86 -27.09 13.57
N TRP A 603 -32.71 -27.83 14.67
CA TRP A 603 -33.82 -28.44 15.40
C TRP A 603 -33.85 -27.96 16.86
N LEU A 604 -35.05 -27.80 17.43
CA LEU A 604 -35.25 -27.46 18.84
C LEU A 604 -36.40 -28.28 19.42
N GLU A 605 -36.09 -29.33 20.18
CA GLU A 605 -37.11 -30.12 20.88
C GLU A 605 -37.62 -29.38 22.13
N VAL A 606 -38.93 -29.16 22.24
CA VAL A 606 -39.54 -28.43 23.35
C VAL A 606 -40.66 -29.24 23.98
N ARG A 607 -40.59 -29.49 25.29
CA ARG A 607 -41.59 -30.27 26.04
C ARG A 607 -42.43 -29.36 26.94
N LYS A 608 -43.74 -29.60 26.97
CA LYS A 608 -44.68 -28.97 27.92
C LYS A 608 -45.09 -30.00 28.98
N ARG A 609 -45.24 -29.58 30.24
CA ARG A 609 -45.60 -30.50 31.34
C ARG A 609 -46.97 -31.17 31.08
N LYS A 610 -46.96 -32.51 31.11
CA LYS A 610 -48.10 -33.46 31.24
C LYS A 610 -48.99 -33.76 30.01
N THR A 611 -48.50 -33.62 28.78
CA THR A 611 -49.08 -34.30 27.61
C THR A 611 -47.99 -34.84 26.69
N ALA A 612 -48.33 -35.77 25.79
CA ALA A 612 -47.43 -36.46 24.87
C ALA A 612 -46.42 -35.51 24.18
N PRO A 613 -45.19 -35.99 23.87
CA PRO A 613 -44.15 -35.13 23.30
C PRO A 613 -44.60 -34.53 21.96
N GLU A 614 -44.69 -33.21 21.91
CA GLU A 614 -44.83 -32.44 20.67
C GLU A 614 -43.41 -32.04 20.23
N VAL A 615 -42.92 -32.60 19.13
CA VAL A 615 -41.63 -32.24 18.55
C VAL A 615 -41.84 -31.07 17.60
N PHE A 616 -41.14 -29.96 17.83
CA PHE A 616 -41.17 -28.80 16.94
C PHE A 616 -39.84 -28.73 16.18
N ALA A 617 -39.94 -28.67 14.85
CA ALA A 617 -38.83 -28.38 13.96
C ALA A 617 -38.99 -26.96 13.39
N ILE A 618 -37.91 -26.20 13.30
CA ILE A 618 -37.94 -24.86 12.70
C ILE A 618 -36.96 -24.86 11.54
N GLN A 619 -37.47 -25.03 10.32
CA GLN A 619 -36.67 -24.89 9.11
C GLN A 619 -36.58 -23.41 8.70
N PHE A 620 -35.36 -22.91 8.59
CA PHE A 620 -35.06 -21.63 7.95
C PHE A 620 -34.55 -21.92 6.54
N TYR A 621 -35.29 -21.55 5.49
CA TYR A 621 -34.82 -21.79 4.11
C TYR A 621 -33.61 -20.89 3.78
N ALA A 622 -32.47 -21.51 3.47
CA ALA A 622 -31.80 -21.28 2.19
C ALA A 622 -32.33 -22.36 1.22
N GLU A 623 -32.68 -21.98 -0.01
CA GLU A 623 -33.51 -22.78 -0.92
C GLU A 623 -32.90 -24.17 -1.24
N CYS A 624 -33.65 -25.25 -1.00
CA CYS A 624 -33.22 -26.61 -1.34
C CYS A 624 -33.44 -26.90 -2.84
N TRP A 625 -32.46 -27.47 -3.52
CA TRP A 625 -32.60 -28.08 -4.84
C TRP A 625 -32.12 -29.54 -4.82
N SER A 626 -32.84 -30.42 -5.50
CA SER A 626 -32.50 -31.85 -5.66
C SER A 626 -32.09 -32.11 -7.11
N GLY A 627 -30.78 -32.08 -7.41
CA GLY A 627 -30.25 -32.38 -8.74
C GLY A 627 -28.71 -32.44 -8.76
N ASP A 628 -28.15 -33.15 -9.74
CA ASP A 628 -26.71 -33.34 -9.94
C ASP A 628 -25.98 -31.99 -10.17
N ILE A 629 -25.15 -31.64 -9.19
CA ILE A 629 -24.37 -30.39 -9.03
C ILE A 629 -23.33 -30.14 -10.12
N SER A 630 -23.06 -31.12 -10.99
CA SER A 630 -21.99 -31.03 -12.00
C SER A 630 -22.37 -30.30 -13.30
N LYS A 631 -23.64 -29.89 -13.50
CA LYS A 631 -24.12 -29.52 -14.85
C LYS A 631 -24.64 -28.09 -15.10
N VAL A 632 -24.71 -27.13 -14.15
CA VAL A 632 -25.16 -25.75 -14.47
C VAL A 632 -24.48 -24.65 -13.62
N LYS A 633 -24.22 -23.48 -14.23
CA LYS A 633 -23.77 -22.23 -13.58
C LYS A 633 -24.91 -21.58 -12.76
N TYR A 634 -24.64 -21.25 -11.50
CA TYR A 634 -25.56 -20.59 -10.56
C TYR A 634 -26.02 -19.20 -11.05
N ASP A 635 -27.34 -18.97 -11.07
CA ASP A 635 -27.92 -17.62 -10.95
C ASP A 635 -28.72 -17.54 -9.64
N ARG A 636 -28.75 -16.35 -9.02
CA ARG A 636 -29.35 -16.10 -7.69
C ARG A 636 -30.88 -15.91 -7.75
N TRP A 637 -31.54 -16.25 -8.85
CA TRP A 637 -32.95 -15.91 -9.10
C TRP A 637 -33.76 -17.05 -9.75
N GLY A 638 -33.20 -18.26 -9.85
CA GLY A 638 -33.87 -19.42 -10.43
C GLY A 638 -35.13 -19.83 -9.65
N ALA A 639 -36.23 -20.05 -10.36
CA ALA A 639 -37.50 -20.42 -9.74
C ALA A 639 -37.46 -21.84 -9.15
N ALA A 640 -37.92 -22.01 -7.91
CA ALA A 640 -38.15 -23.31 -7.30
C ALA A 640 -39.19 -24.14 -8.08
N ASP A 641 -38.97 -25.45 -8.17
CA ASP A 641 -39.91 -26.38 -8.81
C ASP A 641 -41.21 -26.49 -7.99
N LYS A 642 -42.23 -25.75 -8.45
CA LYS A 642 -43.55 -25.64 -7.80
C LYS A 642 -44.37 -26.92 -7.87
N SER A 643 -43.99 -27.91 -8.68
CA SER A 643 -44.76 -29.14 -8.86
C SER A 643 -44.74 -30.07 -7.65
N LYS A 644 -43.76 -29.90 -6.74
CA LYS A 644 -43.58 -30.71 -5.52
C LYS A 644 -44.17 -30.09 -4.25
N CYS A 645 -44.76 -28.91 -4.35
CA CYS A 645 -45.44 -28.24 -3.25
C CYS A 645 -46.69 -27.54 -3.79
N PRO A 646 -47.87 -28.21 -3.81
CA PRO A 646 -49.08 -27.65 -4.42
C PRO A 646 -49.57 -26.34 -3.79
N PHE A 647 -49.01 -25.94 -2.64
CA PHE A 647 -49.36 -24.71 -1.91
C PHE A 647 -48.21 -23.68 -1.80
N GLY A 648 -47.06 -23.93 -2.43
CA GLY A 648 -45.92 -23.01 -2.47
C GLY A 648 -45.08 -22.96 -1.20
N VAL A 649 -43.79 -23.28 -1.33
CA VAL A 649 -42.79 -23.04 -0.28
C VAL A 649 -42.59 -21.53 -0.13
N GLY A 650 -42.69 -21.01 1.10
CA GLY A 650 -42.47 -19.58 1.40
C GLY A 650 -43.73 -18.72 1.54
N ALA A 651 -44.94 -19.29 1.46
CA ALA A 651 -46.16 -18.55 1.78
C ALA A 651 -46.26 -18.25 3.29
N ALA A 652 -46.82 -17.09 3.64
CA ALA A 652 -47.00 -16.71 5.04
C ALA A 652 -47.87 -17.76 5.77
N ARG A 653 -47.31 -18.36 6.84
CA ARG A 653 -47.97 -19.27 7.81
C ARG A 653 -48.01 -20.77 7.47
N ILE A 654 -47.08 -21.29 6.66
CA ILE A 654 -46.94 -22.74 6.42
C ILE A 654 -45.53 -23.20 6.79
N ASN A 655 -45.42 -24.21 7.66
CA ASN A 655 -44.18 -24.88 8.04
C ASN A 655 -44.29 -26.40 7.79
N ALA A 656 -43.18 -27.04 7.41
CA ALA A 656 -43.07 -28.50 7.33
C ALA A 656 -42.52 -29.08 8.64
N VAL A 657 -42.95 -30.28 9.04
CA VAL A 657 -42.45 -30.99 10.23
C VAL A 657 -42.09 -32.42 9.84
N TYR A 658 -40.91 -32.86 10.28
CA TYR A 658 -40.41 -34.21 10.08
C TYR A 658 -40.38 -34.98 11.40
N ARG A 659 -40.62 -36.30 11.35
CA ARG A 659 -40.53 -37.20 12.50
C ARG A 659 -39.40 -38.20 12.25
N LEU A 660 -38.53 -38.34 13.24
CA LEU A 660 -37.57 -39.45 13.28
C LEU A 660 -38.29 -40.71 13.75
N LEU A 661 -38.16 -41.79 12.99
CA LEU A 661 -38.52 -43.12 13.45
C LEU A 661 -37.27 -43.72 14.11
N SER A 662 -37.43 -44.22 15.34
CA SER A 662 -36.36 -44.78 16.17
C SER A 662 -35.76 -46.05 15.58
#